data_AF-A0A512M5F7-F1
#
_entry.id   AF-A0A512M5F7-F1
#
_cell.length_a   1.000
_cell.length_b   1.000
_cell.length_c   1.000
_cell.angle_alpha   90.00
_cell.angle_beta   90.00
_cell.angle_gamma   90.00
#
_symmetry.space_group_name_H-M   'P 1'
#
loop_
_entity.id
_entity.type
_entity.pdbx_description
1 polymer ?
#
loop_
_entity_poly.entity_id
_entity_poly.type
_entity_poly.pdbx_seq_one_letter_code
_entity_poly.pdbx_strand_id
1 'polypeptide(L)'
;MIKALLIAFTLVTPALLIASETHDTRQINGWTVHVNRQLAKDDAALLDKALKLLQTQLEEIVRVVPAPAVTELQKVPLWINPEYANSHPRAEYHAGASWLRDNGRDPVMEKAVEFSNVRIFEAETRRMPNFALHELAHAFHDRVLSFQNAEIISAFETATTAGKYDNVQRQDSEGRKRLDKAYAMTNAKEYFAETSEAFFTRNDFFPFTREELKAHDPKMFAVLGKVWGAATASADPSKLTLSRIFTDEEFKDEKLEAIRWSKKTASYFTLEAPPEAKKEPEDKEQPQEAKDAKDKAKAKPTVKKKDEGKNLVRHDAATGERTILATAKVMTPEGAKGPLKVDSFEFSPDESQVLLFANTRKVWRRNTRGDYWLLNLANQKLVKIGGDAPASTLMFAKFSPDGTRVAYVQKNNLHVQNLADMKITALTKDGSDKIINGTSDWVNEEELSLRDAFRWSKDGAHLLFWQFDTTDVKRFWLVDQTKRAYQSFTTFPYPKAGQKNSSTRLGVIPSTGGAITWLKIPGDPREHYLPQADWTPDDKQVLLHQFNRLQNTLQVMLADPQTGDVKTILTETDKAWVEDTNAISWINEDFLWLSERSGWRHAYRVTLKGEIKPLTQGEFDVIDIAHLDEKGGTLDYIASPENGTQRYLYRVNLTGDDSRRLSPADQSGTHSYDISEDARWAVHTHSTFTTPPVIQLVSLPDHKTIRVLKDQAKLREKLAKVTLPKTEFLRVDIGDGIALDGWCIRPPDFDASRKYPLLMHVYGEPAGQTVKDSWGGQRILWHSMLAQQGYIVASVDTRGTPSPRGRDWRKAIYRQLGILNSAEEAKAVRALLQRFAHLDPKRVGIWGWSGGGSSSLDAIFRYPDLYSTAIAVAPVGDRALYDSIYEERYMGLPKDNADGYRLGSPLAHVKDLKGNLLIIHGTGDDNVHYQGTEKLMNELIAQNKRFTVMPYPNRDHAINTGKGISRHLYELMTAYLHEHLPVK
;
A
#
# COMPACT_ATOMS: atom_id res chain seq x y z
N MET A 1 2.19 -45.88 -49.37
CA MET A 1 1.25 -46.25 -48.28
C MET A 1 1.31 -45.12 -47.25
N ILE A 2 0.52 -44.06 -47.39
CA ILE A 2 -0.90 -43.96 -46.98
C ILE A 2 -1.07 -44.34 -45.50
N LYS A 3 -0.87 -43.36 -44.62
CA LYS A 3 -1.69 -43.04 -43.42
C LYS A 3 -0.85 -42.24 -42.42
N ALA A 4 -1.34 -41.04 -42.11
CA ALA A 4 -1.06 -40.18 -40.95
C ALA A 4 -0.64 -38.74 -41.35
N LEU A 5 -1.46 -38.12 -42.21
CA LEU A 5 -1.54 -36.68 -42.38
C LEU A 5 -3.04 -36.33 -42.37
N LEU A 6 -3.66 -36.32 -41.19
CA LEU A 6 -4.99 -35.79 -40.92
C LEU A 6 -5.22 -35.91 -39.40
N ILE A 7 -5.31 -34.79 -38.69
CA ILE A 7 -6.09 -34.51 -37.46
C ILE A 7 -5.54 -33.17 -36.93
N ALA A 8 -6.14 -32.09 -37.42
CA ALA A 8 -6.25 -30.78 -36.75
C ALA A 8 -7.10 -29.85 -37.61
N PHE A 9 -8.26 -30.34 -38.04
CA PHE A 9 -9.34 -29.48 -38.51
C PHE A 9 -10.64 -30.04 -37.92
N THR A 10 -11.49 -29.12 -37.47
CA THR A 10 -12.88 -29.30 -37.01
C THR A 10 -13.12 -29.99 -35.66
N LEU A 11 -13.26 -29.17 -34.63
CA LEU A 11 -14.51 -29.13 -33.85
C LEU A 11 -15.14 -27.75 -34.06
N VAL A 12 -15.53 -27.51 -35.30
CA VAL A 12 -16.61 -26.55 -35.58
C VAL A 12 -17.88 -27.32 -35.21
N THR A 13 -18.66 -26.80 -34.26
CA THR A 13 -19.94 -27.40 -33.87
C THR A 13 -20.85 -27.55 -35.11
N PRO A 14 -21.70 -28.58 -35.19
CA PRO A 14 -22.57 -28.82 -36.35
C PRO A 14 -23.43 -27.61 -36.75
N ALA A 15 -23.72 -26.73 -35.79
CA ALA A 15 -24.42 -25.46 -35.97
C ALA A 15 -23.70 -24.46 -36.90
N LEU A 16 -22.36 -24.40 -36.87
CA LEU A 16 -21.60 -23.42 -37.67
C LEU A 16 -21.48 -23.81 -39.16
N LEU A 17 -21.56 -25.11 -39.51
CA LEU A 17 -21.52 -25.53 -40.91
C LEU A 17 -22.84 -25.17 -41.65
N ILE A 18 -23.98 -25.25 -40.96
CA ILE A 18 -25.31 -25.01 -41.55
C ILE A 18 -25.62 -23.51 -41.69
N ALA A 19 -25.15 -22.66 -40.78
CA ALA A 19 -25.35 -21.20 -40.84
C ALA A 19 -24.66 -20.52 -42.05
N SER A 20 -23.64 -21.15 -42.65
CA SER A 20 -22.74 -20.52 -43.63
C SER A 20 -23.32 -20.33 -45.05
N GLU A 21 -24.40 -21.04 -45.39
CA GLU A 21 -25.01 -20.96 -46.74
C GLU A 21 -26.04 -19.82 -46.88
N THR A 22 -26.76 -19.49 -45.80
CA THR A 22 -27.89 -18.53 -45.83
C THR A 22 -27.64 -17.22 -45.07
N HIS A 23 -26.64 -17.17 -44.18
CA HIS A 23 -26.34 -16.00 -43.35
C HIS A 23 -24.89 -15.54 -43.48
N ASP A 24 -24.68 -14.22 -43.35
CA ASP A 24 -23.36 -13.62 -43.17
C ASP A 24 -23.13 -13.32 -41.69
N THR A 25 -21.97 -13.70 -41.16
CA THR A 25 -21.61 -13.48 -39.77
C THR A 25 -20.81 -12.18 -39.62
N ARG A 26 -21.19 -11.34 -38.66
CA ARG A 26 -20.52 -10.08 -38.30
C ARG A 26 -20.19 -10.05 -36.81
N GLN A 27 -19.19 -9.27 -36.45
CA GLN A 27 -18.87 -8.95 -35.06
C GLN A 27 -19.29 -7.51 -34.78
N ILE A 28 -20.18 -7.31 -33.81
CA ILE A 28 -20.66 -5.97 -33.41
C ILE A 28 -20.54 -5.87 -31.90
N ASN A 29 -19.67 -4.97 -31.41
CA ASN A 29 -19.44 -4.74 -29.97
C ASN A 29 -19.14 -6.02 -29.14
N GLY A 30 -18.52 -7.02 -29.76
CA GLY A 30 -18.17 -8.31 -29.16
C GLY A 30 -19.26 -9.40 -29.27
N TRP A 31 -20.43 -9.09 -29.83
CA TRP A 31 -21.45 -10.09 -30.19
C TRP A 31 -21.22 -10.64 -31.59
N THR A 32 -21.50 -11.93 -31.74
CA THR A 32 -21.64 -12.58 -33.04
C THR A 32 -23.05 -12.36 -33.58
N VAL A 33 -23.16 -11.69 -34.72
CA VAL A 33 -24.44 -11.33 -35.37
C VAL A 33 -24.54 -12.03 -36.72
N HIS A 34 -25.53 -12.90 -36.88
CA HIS A 34 -25.85 -13.62 -38.12
C HIS A 34 -26.94 -12.87 -38.89
N VAL A 35 -26.65 -12.46 -40.11
CA VAL A 35 -27.55 -11.66 -40.96
C VAL A 35 -27.97 -12.47 -42.17
N ASN A 36 -29.26 -12.68 -42.35
CA ASN A 36 -29.77 -13.43 -43.49
C ASN A 36 -29.44 -12.71 -44.82
N ARG A 37 -28.83 -13.43 -45.77
CA ARG A 37 -28.38 -12.86 -47.05
C ARG A 37 -29.51 -12.32 -47.91
N GLN A 38 -30.75 -12.80 -47.73
CA GLN A 38 -31.90 -12.32 -48.50
C GLN A 38 -32.23 -10.86 -48.16
N LEU A 39 -32.01 -10.43 -46.92
CA LEU A 39 -32.24 -9.04 -46.49
C LEU A 39 -31.33 -8.04 -47.22
N ALA A 40 -30.11 -8.45 -47.59
CA ALA A 40 -29.21 -7.61 -48.37
C ALA A 40 -29.69 -7.43 -49.83
N LYS A 41 -30.55 -8.33 -50.33
CA LYS A 41 -31.15 -8.23 -51.67
C LYS A 41 -32.46 -7.44 -51.65
N ASP A 42 -33.33 -7.77 -50.69
CA ASP A 42 -34.71 -7.27 -50.68
C ASP A 42 -34.87 -5.95 -49.91
N ASP A 43 -33.99 -5.69 -48.95
CA ASP A 43 -34.16 -4.62 -47.94
C ASP A 43 -32.85 -3.95 -47.50
N ALA A 44 -31.87 -3.83 -48.41
CA ALA A 44 -30.50 -3.38 -48.10
C ALA A 44 -30.42 -2.10 -47.25
N ALA A 45 -31.22 -1.08 -47.56
CA ALA A 45 -31.22 0.19 -46.82
C ALA A 45 -31.81 0.06 -45.40
N LEU A 46 -32.86 -0.76 -45.24
CA LEU A 46 -33.47 -1.02 -43.94
C LEU A 46 -32.58 -1.92 -43.09
N LEU A 47 -31.89 -2.88 -43.71
CA LEU A 47 -30.89 -3.71 -43.06
C LEU A 47 -29.72 -2.87 -42.50
N ASP A 48 -29.16 -1.96 -43.30
CA ASP A 48 -28.08 -1.06 -42.84
C ASP A 48 -28.53 -0.21 -41.64
N LYS A 49 -29.75 0.32 -41.70
CA LYS A 49 -30.35 1.09 -40.60
C LYS A 49 -30.55 0.24 -39.35
N ALA A 50 -31.09 -0.97 -39.48
CA ALA A 50 -31.29 -1.89 -38.36
C ALA A 50 -29.96 -2.26 -37.69
N LEU A 51 -28.91 -2.52 -38.47
CA LEU A 51 -27.58 -2.83 -37.95
C LEU A 51 -26.96 -1.66 -37.17
N LYS A 52 -27.11 -0.43 -37.63
CA LYS A 52 -26.65 0.77 -36.91
C LYS A 52 -27.40 0.99 -35.59
N LEU A 53 -28.72 0.77 -35.59
CA LEU A 53 -29.54 0.85 -34.38
C LEU A 53 -29.16 -0.26 -33.37
N LEU A 54 -28.97 -1.49 -33.85
CA LEU A 54 -28.50 -2.60 -33.02
C LEU A 54 -27.12 -2.29 -32.43
N GLN A 55 -26.18 -1.80 -33.23
CA GLN A 55 -24.86 -1.40 -32.76
C GLN A 55 -24.97 -0.39 -31.61
N THR A 56 -25.82 0.63 -31.76
CA THR A 56 -26.06 1.66 -30.73
C THR A 56 -26.61 1.05 -29.43
N GLN A 57 -27.57 0.13 -29.53
CA GLN A 57 -28.12 -0.57 -28.36
C GLN A 57 -27.08 -1.45 -27.66
N LEU A 58 -26.23 -2.15 -28.41
CA LEU A 58 -25.15 -2.98 -27.86
C LEU A 58 -24.04 -2.15 -27.21
N GLU A 59 -23.68 -1.01 -27.81
CA GLU A 59 -22.77 -0.02 -27.22
C GLU A 59 -23.28 0.48 -25.86
N GLU A 60 -24.57 0.78 -25.78
CA GLU A 60 -25.20 1.19 -24.54
C GLU A 60 -25.14 0.09 -23.48
N ILE A 61 -25.40 -1.17 -23.85
CA ILE A 61 -25.31 -2.33 -22.94
C ILE A 61 -23.89 -2.46 -22.38
N VAL A 62 -22.86 -2.40 -23.22
CA VAL A 62 -21.44 -2.45 -22.79
C VAL A 62 -21.12 -1.33 -21.81
N ARG A 63 -21.74 -0.15 -21.98
CA ARG A 63 -21.52 1.03 -21.13
C ARG A 63 -22.18 0.91 -19.76
N VAL A 64 -23.38 0.32 -19.67
CA VAL A 64 -24.21 0.38 -18.45
C VAL A 64 -24.29 -0.92 -17.65
N VAL A 65 -24.06 -2.08 -18.30
CA VAL A 65 -24.11 -3.39 -17.65
C VAL A 65 -22.72 -3.76 -17.11
N PRO A 66 -22.60 -4.38 -15.92
CA PRO A 66 -21.31 -4.80 -15.39
C PRO A 66 -20.51 -5.69 -16.36
N ALA A 67 -19.22 -5.40 -16.54
CA ALA A 67 -18.37 -6.10 -17.51
C ALA A 67 -18.43 -7.64 -17.47
N PRO A 68 -18.47 -8.32 -16.29
CA PRO A 68 -18.63 -9.77 -16.25
C PRO A 68 -19.95 -10.27 -16.87
N ALA A 69 -21.05 -9.55 -16.64
CA ALA A 69 -22.33 -9.87 -17.25
C ALA A 69 -22.32 -9.60 -18.76
N VAL A 70 -21.66 -8.52 -19.21
CA VAL A 70 -21.45 -8.24 -20.65
C VAL A 70 -20.71 -9.39 -21.33
N THR A 71 -19.67 -9.96 -20.71
CA THR A 71 -18.95 -11.13 -21.25
C THR A 71 -19.86 -12.35 -21.42
N GLU A 72 -20.80 -12.59 -20.50
CA GLU A 72 -21.77 -13.67 -20.65
C GLU A 72 -22.82 -13.36 -21.73
N LEU A 73 -23.27 -12.10 -21.82
CA LEU A 73 -24.20 -11.67 -22.87
C LEU A 73 -23.59 -11.77 -24.26
N GLN A 74 -22.30 -11.46 -24.44
CA GLN A 74 -21.58 -11.56 -25.71
C GLN A 74 -21.49 -13.00 -26.26
N LYS A 75 -21.72 -14.01 -25.41
CA LYS A 75 -21.81 -15.42 -25.84
C LYS A 75 -23.16 -15.78 -26.48
N VAL A 76 -24.15 -14.88 -26.42
CA VAL A 76 -25.49 -15.08 -27.00
C VAL A 76 -25.45 -14.66 -28.48
N PRO A 77 -25.65 -15.57 -29.43
CA PRO A 77 -25.72 -15.21 -30.85
C PRO A 77 -26.94 -14.33 -31.11
N LEU A 78 -26.78 -13.34 -31.99
CA LEU A 78 -27.88 -12.49 -32.46
C LEU A 78 -28.19 -12.84 -33.93
N TRP A 79 -29.45 -12.99 -34.28
CA TRP A 79 -29.90 -13.33 -35.63
C TRP A 79 -30.80 -12.25 -36.19
N ILE A 80 -30.59 -11.86 -37.46
CA ILE A 80 -31.46 -10.92 -38.18
C ILE A 80 -32.03 -11.65 -39.40
N ASN A 81 -33.35 -11.88 -39.36
CA ASN A 81 -34.08 -12.67 -40.34
C ASN A 81 -35.17 -11.86 -41.06
N PRO A 82 -35.56 -12.26 -42.29
CA PRO A 82 -36.74 -11.74 -42.95
C PRO A 82 -38.02 -12.19 -42.26
N GLU A 83 -39.12 -11.50 -42.59
CA GLU A 83 -40.44 -11.79 -42.03
C GLU A 83 -40.94 -13.19 -42.41
N TYR A 84 -41.53 -13.89 -41.44
CA TYR A 84 -42.17 -15.18 -41.65
C TYR A 84 -43.64 -15.00 -42.03
N ALA A 85 -44.08 -15.65 -43.12
CA ALA A 85 -45.41 -15.45 -43.70
C ALA A 85 -46.61 -15.64 -42.73
N ASN A 86 -46.44 -16.39 -41.64
CA ASN A 86 -47.48 -16.68 -40.65
C ASN A 86 -47.08 -16.31 -39.20
N SER A 87 -46.14 -15.38 -39.01
CA SER A 87 -45.68 -14.96 -37.68
C SER A 87 -45.67 -13.44 -37.55
N HIS A 88 -46.09 -12.92 -36.39
CA HIS A 88 -45.98 -11.49 -36.13
C HIS A 88 -44.49 -11.10 -35.96
N PRO A 89 -44.01 -10.07 -36.68
CA PRO A 89 -42.67 -9.55 -36.51
C PRO A 89 -42.35 -9.15 -35.05
N ARG A 90 -41.25 -9.66 -34.50
CA ARG A 90 -40.77 -9.33 -33.14
C ARG A 90 -39.28 -9.61 -32.94
N ALA A 91 -38.74 -9.07 -31.85
CA ALA A 91 -37.52 -9.58 -31.23
C ALA A 91 -37.90 -10.69 -30.24
N GLU A 92 -37.12 -11.76 -30.15
CA GLU A 92 -37.42 -12.87 -29.25
C GLU A 92 -36.17 -13.69 -28.89
N TYR A 93 -36.04 -14.04 -27.61
CA TYR A 93 -35.08 -15.03 -27.13
C TYR A 93 -35.63 -16.47 -27.20
N HIS A 94 -34.88 -17.37 -27.83
CA HIS A 94 -35.27 -18.75 -28.06
C HIS A 94 -34.69 -19.71 -27.01
N ALA A 95 -35.42 -19.97 -25.93
CA ALA A 95 -34.90 -20.79 -24.83
C ALA A 95 -34.72 -22.29 -25.14
N GLY A 96 -35.31 -22.82 -26.21
CA GLY A 96 -35.20 -24.24 -26.56
C GLY A 96 -35.61 -24.58 -28.00
N ALA A 97 -34.99 -25.63 -28.56
CA ALA A 97 -35.12 -26.00 -29.97
C ALA A 97 -36.50 -26.56 -30.39
N SER A 98 -37.33 -27.03 -29.46
CA SER A 98 -38.62 -27.67 -29.80
C SER A 98 -39.62 -26.66 -30.35
N TRP A 99 -39.77 -25.48 -29.71
CA TRP A 99 -40.67 -24.44 -30.19
C TRP A 99 -40.25 -23.92 -31.58
N LEU A 100 -38.94 -23.80 -31.83
CA LEU A 100 -38.40 -23.41 -33.14
C LEU A 100 -38.86 -24.38 -34.23
N ARG A 101 -38.72 -25.70 -34.02
CA ARG A 101 -39.19 -26.72 -34.98
C ARG A 101 -40.70 -26.63 -35.24
N ASP A 102 -41.49 -26.54 -34.18
CA ASP A 102 -42.96 -26.53 -34.27
C ASP A 102 -43.51 -25.29 -34.98
N ASN A 103 -42.72 -24.20 -35.03
CA ASN A 103 -43.08 -22.94 -35.69
C ASN A 103 -42.29 -22.69 -36.99
N GLY A 104 -41.65 -23.71 -37.56
CA GLY A 104 -40.95 -23.62 -38.84
C GLY A 104 -39.70 -22.73 -38.82
N ARG A 105 -39.09 -22.53 -37.65
CA ARG A 105 -37.82 -21.79 -37.48
C ARG A 105 -36.65 -22.75 -37.35
N ASP A 106 -35.45 -22.25 -37.69
CA ASP A 106 -34.23 -23.07 -37.64
C ASP A 106 -33.83 -23.37 -36.18
N PRO A 107 -33.75 -24.66 -35.78
CA PRO A 107 -33.34 -25.07 -34.44
C PRO A 107 -31.93 -24.61 -34.04
N VAL A 108 -31.10 -24.19 -35.00
CA VAL A 108 -29.76 -23.62 -34.75
C VAL A 108 -29.82 -22.34 -33.90
N MET A 109 -30.96 -21.65 -33.87
CA MET A 109 -31.19 -20.44 -33.08
C MET A 109 -31.51 -20.74 -31.61
N GLU A 110 -31.43 -21.99 -31.16
CA GLU A 110 -31.56 -22.32 -29.74
C GLU A 110 -30.54 -21.54 -28.89
N LYS A 111 -31.03 -20.96 -27.79
CA LYS A 111 -30.31 -20.06 -26.88
C LYS A 111 -29.73 -18.80 -27.56
N ALA A 112 -30.39 -18.32 -28.63
CA ALA A 112 -30.05 -17.10 -29.35
C ALA A 112 -31.19 -16.07 -29.29
N VAL A 113 -30.88 -14.82 -29.63
CA VAL A 113 -31.88 -13.76 -29.84
C VAL A 113 -32.10 -13.56 -31.33
N GLU A 114 -33.35 -13.51 -31.75
CA GLU A 114 -33.75 -13.29 -33.14
C GLU A 114 -34.51 -11.97 -33.31
N PHE A 115 -34.13 -11.22 -34.33
CA PHE A 115 -34.84 -10.06 -34.86
C PHE A 115 -35.50 -10.46 -36.18
N SER A 116 -36.79 -10.80 -36.14
CA SER A 116 -37.50 -11.48 -37.24
C SER A 116 -38.01 -10.57 -38.38
N ASN A 117 -37.72 -9.25 -38.35
CA ASN A 117 -38.01 -8.32 -39.45
C ASN A 117 -37.28 -6.98 -39.27
N VAL A 118 -36.46 -6.58 -40.25
CA VAL A 118 -35.74 -5.29 -40.21
C VAL A 118 -36.65 -4.07 -40.38
N ARG A 119 -37.84 -4.23 -40.98
CA ARG A 119 -38.76 -3.12 -41.27
C ARG A 119 -39.35 -2.51 -40.00
N ILE A 120 -39.52 -3.30 -38.94
CA ILE A 120 -40.08 -2.83 -37.65
C ILE A 120 -39.00 -2.34 -36.68
N PHE A 121 -37.71 -2.58 -36.96
CA PHE A 121 -36.61 -2.39 -36.00
C PHE A 121 -36.54 -0.95 -35.46
N GLU A 122 -36.72 0.04 -36.33
CA GLU A 122 -36.76 1.44 -35.92
C GLU A 122 -37.99 1.77 -35.06
N ALA A 123 -39.16 1.26 -35.44
CA ALA A 123 -40.39 1.47 -34.67
C ALA A 123 -40.28 0.83 -33.28
N GLU A 124 -39.69 -0.37 -33.19
CA GLU A 124 -39.42 -1.05 -31.93
C GLU A 124 -38.40 -0.30 -31.08
N THR A 125 -37.34 0.29 -31.67
CA THR A 125 -36.39 1.14 -30.93
C THR A 125 -37.05 2.39 -30.34
N ARG A 126 -38.08 2.93 -31.01
CA ARG A 126 -38.86 4.07 -30.49
C ARG A 126 -39.84 3.64 -29.40
N ARG A 127 -40.39 2.44 -29.51
CA ARG A 127 -41.33 1.87 -28.53
C ARG A 127 -40.60 1.43 -27.26
N MET A 128 -39.53 0.64 -27.40
CA MET A 128 -38.66 0.11 -26.35
C MET A 128 -37.24 0.63 -26.57
N PRO A 129 -36.77 1.59 -25.75
CA PRO A 129 -35.49 2.26 -25.96
C PRO A 129 -34.28 1.32 -26.13
N ASN A 130 -34.28 0.15 -25.47
CA ASN A 130 -33.26 -0.88 -25.64
C ASN A 130 -33.85 -2.30 -25.59
N PHE A 131 -34.65 -2.67 -26.58
CA PHE A 131 -35.23 -4.01 -26.67
C PHE A 131 -34.18 -5.13 -26.88
N ALA A 132 -32.98 -4.82 -27.38
CA ALA A 132 -31.88 -5.80 -27.38
C ALA A 132 -31.49 -6.19 -25.96
N LEU A 133 -31.43 -5.23 -25.01
CA LEU A 133 -31.19 -5.53 -23.60
C LEU A 133 -32.32 -6.36 -23.00
N HIS A 134 -33.58 -6.12 -23.39
CA HIS A 134 -34.72 -6.92 -22.95
C HIS A 134 -34.53 -8.41 -23.30
N GLU A 135 -34.27 -8.72 -24.57
CA GLU A 135 -34.07 -10.11 -25.02
C GLU A 135 -32.78 -10.72 -24.45
N LEU A 136 -31.72 -9.92 -24.30
CA LEU A 136 -30.49 -10.35 -23.66
C LEU A 136 -30.68 -10.60 -22.15
N ALA A 137 -31.61 -9.92 -21.49
CA ALA A 137 -31.98 -10.20 -20.11
C ALA A 137 -32.70 -11.55 -19.98
N HIS A 138 -33.56 -11.93 -20.93
CA HIS A 138 -34.11 -13.29 -21.01
C HIS A 138 -33.00 -14.33 -21.17
N ALA A 139 -32.04 -14.07 -22.05
CA ALA A 139 -30.88 -14.93 -22.25
C ALA A 139 -30.02 -15.08 -20.97
N PHE A 140 -29.80 -13.98 -20.25
CA PHE A 140 -29.05 -13.99 -18.99
C PHE A 140 -29.80 -14.75 -17.89
N HIS A 141 -31.11 -14.54 -17.77
CA HIS A 141 -31.95 -15.25 -16.81
C HIS A 141 -31.91 -16.76 -17.07
N ASP A 142 -32.00 -17.18 -18.32
CA ASP A 142 -31.92 -18.60 -18.70
C ASP A 142 -30.52 -19.19 -18.49
N ARG A 143 -29.49 -18.57 -19.09
CA ARG A 143 -28.15 -19.15 -19.24
C ARG A 143 -27.27 -18.97 -18.02
N VAL A 144 -27.48 -17.92 -17.24
CA VAL A 144 -26.62 -17.56 -16.10
C VAL A 144 -27.34 -17.82 -14.77
N LEU A 145 -28.61 -17.44 -14.67
CA LEU A 145 -29.36 -17.50 -13.40
C LEU A 145 -30.25 -18.73 -13.23
N SER A 146 -30.60 -19.40 -14.34
CA SER A 146 -31.78 -20.28 -14.49
C SER A 146 -33.11 -19.53 -14.33
N PHE A 147 -34.09 -19.83 -15.20
CA PHE A 147 -35.47 -19.33 -15.06
C PHE A 147 -36.16 -19.72 -13.74
N GLN A 148 -35.56 -20.65 -12.98
CA GLN A 148 -36.03 -21.06 -11.65
C GLN A 148 -35.37 -20.28 -10.50
N ASN A 149 -34.78 -19.12 -10.77
CA ASN A 149 -34.14 -18.31 -9.74
C ASN A 149 -35.15 -17.87 -8.67
N ALA A 150 -35.01 -18.42 -7.46
CA ALA A 150 -35.96 -18.24 -6.36
C ALA A 150 -36.11 -16.77 -5.92
N GLU A 151 -35.07 -15.94 -6.06
CA GLU A 151 -35.13 -14.53 -5.66
C GLU A 151 -35.94 -13.69 -6.66
N ILE A 152 -35.79 -13.97 -7.96
CA ILE A 152 -36.59 -13.35 -9.02
C ILE A 152 -38.05 -13.79 -8.91
N ILE A 153 -38.30 -15.10 -8.74
CA ILE A 153 -39.66 -15.64 -8.57
C ILE A 153 -40.33 -15.02 -7.33
N SER A 154 -39.63 -14.98 -6.19
CA SER A 154 -40.16 -14.38 -4.97
C SER A 154 -40.43 -12.88 -5.13
N ALA A 155 -39.58 -12.14 -5.85
CA ALA A 155 -39.80 -10.73 -6.13
C ALA A 155 -41.03 -10.52 -7.05
N PHE A 156 -41.17 -11.35 -8.08
CA PHE A 156 -42.32 -11.36 -8.98
C PHE A 156 -43.63 -11.65 -8.24
N GLU A 157 -43.71 -12.73 -7.45
CA GLU A 157 -44.90 -13.10 -6.69
C GLU A 157 -45.33 -11.99 -5.71
N THR A 158 -44.35 -11.33 -5.09
CA THR A 158 -44.59 -10.18 -4.20
C THR A 158 -45.16 -8.99 -4.98
N ALA A 159 -44.60 -8.68 -6.15
CA ALA A 159 -45.07 -7.58 -6.98
C ALA A 159 -46.48 -7.83 -7.53
N THR A 160 -46.77 -9.06 -7.95
CA THR A 160 -48.09 -9.51 -8.42
C THR A 160 -49.14 -9.45 -7.32
N THR A 161 -48.82 -9.93 -6.11
CA THR A 161 -49.75 -9.89 -4.97
C THR A 161 -50.04 -8.45 -4.53
N ALA A 162 -49.05 -7.57 -4.65
CA ALA A 162 -49.20 -6.15 -4.32
C ALA A 162 -49.84 -5.32 -5.45
N GLY A 163 -50.16 -5.92 -6.61
CA GLY A 163 -50.76 -5.24 -7.76
C GLY A 163 -49.92 -4.08 -8.32
N LYS A 164 -48.60 -4.08 -8.07
CA LYS A 164 -47.72 -2.92 -8.32
C LYS A 164 -47.66 -2.47 -9.78
N TYR A 165 -47.97 -3.38 -10.70
CA TYR A 165 -47.82 -3.20 -12.13
C TYR A 165 -49.14 -3.44 -12.89
N ASP A 166 -50.27 -3.60 -12.18
CA ASP A 166 -51.57 -3.86 -12.81
C ASP A 166 -52.14 -2.65 -13.56
N ASN A 167 -51.70 -1.44 -13.20
CA ASN A 167 -52.15 -0.20 -13.83
C ASN A 167 -51.05 0.87 -13.74
N VAL A 168 -50.07 0.82 -14.63
CA VAL A 168 -48.92 1.73 -14.65
C VAL A 168 -48.87 2.53 -15.95
N GLN A 169 -48.14 3.65 -15.92
CA GLN A 169 -47.99 4.49 -17.11
C GLN A 169 -47.15 3.76 -18.16
N ARG A 170 -47.69 3.58 -19.36
CA ARG A 170 -46.97 3.15 -20.56
C ARG A 170 -46.75 4.35 -21.46
N GLN A 171 -45.54 4.49 -22.00
CA GLN A 171 -45.24 5.47 -23.04
C GLN A 171 -45.17 4.76 -24.40
N ASP A 172 -45.92 5.25 -25.39
CA ASP A 172 -45.82 4.72 -26.76
C ASP A 172 -44.66 5.35 -27.56
N SER A 173 -44.47 4.87 -28.79
CA SER A 173 -43.39 5.31 -29.68
C SER A 173 -43.44 6.78 -30.12
N GLU A 174 -44.57 7.46 -29.87
CA GLU A 174 -44.77 8.91 -30.11
C GLU A 174 -44.66 9.72 -28.81
N GLY A 175 -44.34 9.06 -27.69
CA GLY A 175 -44.21 9.67 -26.39
C GLY A 175 -45.53 9.90 -25.64
N ARG A 176 -46.67 9.44 -26.19
CA ARG A 176 -47.98 9.57 -25.55
C ARG A 176 -48.07 8.61 -24.37
N LYS A 177 -48.72 9.06 -23.30
CA LYS A 177 -48.81 8.33 -22.03
C LYS A 177 -50.23 7.79 -21.84
N ARG A 178 -50.36 6.49 -21.56
CA ARG A 178 -51.62 5.86 -21.14
C ARG A 178 -51.38 4.98 -19.91
N LEU A 179 -52.44 4.62 -19.20
CA LEU A 179 -52.37 3.61 -18.15
C LEU A 179 -52.67 2.24 -18.75
N ASP A 180 -51.85 1.25 -18.43
CA ASP A 180 -51.92 -0.10 -18.98
C ASP A 180 -51.35 -1.10 -17.96
N LYS A 181 -51.68 -2.38 -18.10
CA LYS A 181 -51.05 -3.44 -17.28
C LYS A 181 -49.65 -3.69 -17.83
N ALA A 182 -48.62 -3.63 -16.97
CA ALA A 182 -47.24 -3.83 -17.43
C ALA A 182 -47.04 -5.26 -17.93
N TYR A 183 -46.28 -5.41 -19.00
CA TYR A 183 -45.98 -6.73 -19.56
C TYR A 183 -45.10 -7.56 -18.63
N ALA A 184 -44.33 -6.90 -17.74
CA ALA A 184 -43.66 -7.48 -16.58
C ALA A 184 -44.56 -8.41 -15.73
N MET A 185 -45.88 -8.26 -15.74
CA MET A 185 -46.81 -9.12 -14.98
C MET A 185 -47.20 -10.42 -15.68
N THR A 186 -46.72 -10.66 -16.90
CA THR A 186 -47.02 -11.88 -17.65
C THR A 186 -46.43 -13.12 -16.98
N ASN A 187 -45.16 -13.06 -16.59
CA ASN A 187 -44.45 -14.09 -15.83
C ASN A 187 -43.14 -13.53 -15.25
N ALA A 188 -42.47 -14.31 -14.40
CA ALA A 188 -41.21 -13.89 -13.76
C ALA A 188 -40.06 -13.58 -14.74
N LYS A 189 -40.11 -14.09 -15.98
CA LYS A 189 -39.11 -13.81 -17.02
C LYS A 189 -39.29 -12.39 -17.55
N GLU A 190 -40.51 -12.04 -17.97
CA GLU A 190 -40.85 -10.68 -18.41
C GLU A 190 -40.63 -9.66 -17.30
N TYR A 191 -40.98 -10.04 -16.07
CA TYR A 191 -40.69 -9.23 -14.89
C TYR A 191 -39.21 -8.88 -14.77
N PHE A 192 -38.34 -9.87 -14.96
CA PHE A 192 -36.89 -9.67 -14.91
C PHE A 192 -36.37 -8.83 -16.08
N ALA A 193 -36.85 -9.07 -17.29
CA ALA A 193 -36.41 -8.36 -18.49
C ALA A 193 -36.78 -6.87 -18.45
N GLU A 194 -38.06 -6.53 -18.25
CA GLU A 194 -38.51 -5.13 -18.21
C GLU A 194 -37.89 -4.35 -17.05
N THR A 195 -37.78 -4.95 -15.87
CA THR A 195 -37.17 -4.26 -14.73
C THR A 195 -35.65 -4.11 -14.90
N SER A 196 -35.00 -4.96 -15.69
CA SER A 196 -33.59 -4.79 -16.07
C SER A 196 -33.40 -3.61 -17.03
N GLU A 197 -34.34 -3.37 -17.95
CA GLU A 197 -34.34 -2.18 -18.81
C GLU A 197 -34.41 -0.89 -17.97
N ALA A 198 -35.34 -0.82 -17.01
CA ALA A 198 -35.44 0.32 -16.09
C ALA A 198 -34.17 0.48 -15.24
N PHE A 199 -33.54 -0.62 -14.82
CA PHE A 199 -32.38 -0.60 -13.95
C PHE A 199 -31.10 -0.09 -14.62
N PHE A 200 -30.92 -0.38 -15.92
CA PHE A 200 -29.70 -0.05 -16.65
C PHE A 200 -29.86 1.06 -17.68
N THR A 201 -31.04 1.17 -18.28
CA THR A 201 -31.33 2.08 -19.40
C THR A 201 -32.65 2.81 -19.15
N ARG A 202 -33.66 2.58 -19.98
CA ARG A 202 -35.00 3.15 -19.87
C ARG A 202 -36.05 2.15 -20.33
N ASN A 203 -37.06 1.90 -19.49
CA ASN A 203 -38.20 1.03 -19.80
C ASN A 203 -39.32 1.79 -20.53
N ASP A 204 -40.24 1.09 -21.21
CA ASP A 204 -41.43 1.69 -21.86
C ASP A 204 -42.68 1.68 -20.94
N PHE A 205 -42.67 0.87 -19.88
CA PHE A 205 -43.60 0.94 -18.75
C PHE A 205 -42.96 1.58 -17.51
N PHE A 206 -43.75 2.29 -16.72
CA PHE A 206 -43.33 2.77 -15.40
C PHE A 206 -43.09 1.56 -14.46
N PRO A 207 -41.96 1.53 -13.73
CA PRO A 207 -40.93 2.55 -13.60
C PRO A 207 -40.02 2.65 -14.83
N PHE A 208 -39.80 3.87 -15.34
CA PHE A 208 -39.04 4.07 -16.58
C PHE A 208 -37.54 4.08 -16.33
N THR A 209 -37.11 4.52 -15.13
CA THR A 209 -35.71 4.75 -14.77
C THR A 209 -35.31 3.98 -13.53
N ARG A 210 -34.00 3.91 -13.28
CA ARG A 210 -33.41 3.19 -12.14
C ARG A 210 -33.87 3.74 -10.80
N GLU A 211 -33.95 5.06 -10.67
CA GLU A 211 -34.41 5.77 -9.48
C GLU A 211 -35.89 5.50 -9.20
N GLU A 212 -36.72 5.51 -10.24
CA GLU A 212 -38.15 5.17 -10.13
C GLU A 212 -38.34 3.70 -9.76
N LEU A 213 -37.55 2.80 -10.33
CA LEU A 213 -37.58 1.37 -9.98
C LEU A 213 -37.20 1.16 -8.52
N LYS A 214 -36.19 1.88 -8.01
CA LYS A 214 -35.81 1.83 -6.60
C LYS A 214 -36.94 2.27 -5.67
N ALA A 215 -37.72 3.27 -6.08
CA ALA A 215 -38.84 3.78 -5.30
C ALA A 215 -40.07 2.87 -5.38
N HIS A 216 -40.42 2.40 -6.59
CA HIS A 216 -41.63 1.62 -6.87
C HIS A 216 -41.47 0.14 -6.50
N ASP A 217 -40.32 -0.44 -6.81
CA ASP A 217 -39.97 -1.82 -6.46
C ASP A 217 -38.58 -1.98 -5.83
N PRO A 218 -38.42 -1.57 -4.55
CA PRO A 218 -37.15 -1.71 -3.85
C PRO A 218 -36.69 -3.17 -3.69
N LYS A 219 -37.61 -4.14 -3.69
CA LYS A 219 -37.26 -5.57 -3.59
C LYS A 219 -36.60 -6.02 -4.90
N MET A 220 -37.23 -5.72 -6.03
CA MET A 220 -36.65 -6.08 -7.34
C MET A 220 -35.39 -5.29 -7.64
N PHE A 221 -35.32 -4.00 -7.26
CA PHE A 221 -34.09 -3.21 -7.35
C PHE A 221 -32.91 -3.88 -6.62
N ALA A 222 -33.15 -4.41 -5.41
CA ALA A 222 -32.12 -5.12 -4.65
C ALA A 222 -31.73 -6.46 -5.30
N VAL A 223 -32.71 -7.21 -5.81
CA VAL A 223 -32.47 -8.45 -6.56
C VAL A 223 -31.64 -8.18 -7.81
N LEU A 224 -31.98 -7.18 -8.62
CA LEU A 224 -31.23 -6.80 -9.83
C LEU A 224 -29.79 -6.39 -9.51
N GLY A 225 -29.59 -5.55 -8.49
CA GLY A 225 -28.24 -5.18 -8.04
C GLY A 225 -27.42 -6.37 -7.57
N LYS A 226 -28.07 -7.38 -6.99
CA LYS A 226 -27.42 -8.63 -6.61
C LYS A 226 -27.17 -9.51 -7.82
N VAL A 227 -28.16 -9.89 -8.63
CA VAL A 227 -28.00 -10.93 -9.66
C VAL A 227 -27.19 -10.45 -10.88
N TRP A 228 -27.34 -9.18 -11.28
CA TRP A 228 -26.47 -8.60 -12.30
C TRP A 228 -25.07 -8.28 -11.77
N GLY A 229 -24.94 -8.08 -10.45
CA GLY A 229 -23.65 -7.97 -9.76
C GLY A 229 -23.00 -9.34 -9.43
N ALA A 230 -23.79 -10.42 -9.39
CA ALA A 230 -23.42 -11.77 -8.97
C ALA A 230 -23.25 -12.74 -10.15
N ALA A 231 -23.28 -12.27 -11.41
CA ALA A 231 -22.54 -12.91 -12.50
C ALA A 231 -21.01 -12.72 -12.35
N THR A 232 -20.53 -12.64 -11.11
CA THR A 232 -19.41 -13.48 -10.73
C THR A 232 -19.80 -14.92 -11.08
N ALA A 233 -19.34 -15.43 -12.23
CA ALA A 233 -18.87 -16.81 -12.26
C ALA A 233 -18.21 -17.05 -10.91
N SER A 234 -18.73 -18.00 -10.11
CA SER A 234 -18.14 -18.44 -8.84
C SER A 234 -16.67 -18.09 -8.84
N ALA A 235 -16.28 -16.97 -8.21
CA ALA A 235 -14.99 -16.36 -8.49
C ALA A 235 -13.97 -17.42 -8.12
N ASP A 236 -13.30 -17.98 -9.13
CA ASP A 236 -12.47 -19.15 -8.96
C ASP A 236 -11.52 -18.84 -7.79
N PRO A 237 -11.68 -19.50 -6.63
CA PRO A 237 -10.93 -19.12 -5.44
C PRO A 237 -9.43 -19.30 -5.66
N SER A 238 -9.05 -20.08 -6.69
CA SER A 238 -7.69 -20.24 -7.19
C SER A 238 -7.08 -18.98 -7.81
N LYS A 239 -7.89 -18.03 -8.31
CA LYS A 239 -7.45 -16.85 -9.07
C LYS A 239 -7.51 -15.58 -8.23
N LEU A 240 -6.37 -14.90 -8.12
CA LEU A 240 -6.28 -13.57 -7.52
C LEU A 240 -6.99 -12.54 -8.40
N THR A 241 -7.60 -11.55 -7.77
CA THR A 241 -8.18 -10.37 -8.44
C THR A 241 -7.87 -9.12 -7.63
N LEU A 242 -7.90 -7.95 -8.26
CA LEU A 242 -7.65 -6.68 -7.60
C LEU A 242 -8.65 -6.39 -6.47
N SER A 243 -9.91 -6.80 -6.61
CA SER A 243 -10.91 -6.67 -5.53
C SER A 243 -10.51 -7.50 -4.31
N ARG A 244 -10.17 -8.77 -4.52
CA ARG A 244 -9.75 -9.68 -3.44
C ARG A 244 -8.50 -9.18 -2.73
N ILE A 245 -7.53 -8.64 -3.48
CA ILE A 245 -6.27 -8.12 -2.93
C ILE A 245 -6.47 -6.81 -2.15
N PHE A 246 -7.19 -5.84 -2.73
CA PHE A 246 -7.20 -4.45 -2.23
C PHE A 246 -8.53 -3.96 -1.63
N THR A 247 -9.63 -4.70 -1.78
CA THR A 247 -10.97 -4.28 -1.32
C THR A 247 -11.50 -5.15 -0.19
N ASP A 248 -11.49 -6.48 -0.35
CA ASP A 248 -12.32 -7.38 0.45
C ASP A 248 -11.68 -7.77 1.81
N GLU A 249 -10.62 -7.06 2.22
CA GLU A 249 -9.72 -7.38 3.33
C GLU A 249 -9.25 -8.85 3.33
N GLU A 250 -9.37 -9.54 2.20
CA GLU A 250 -9.23 -11.00 2.13
C GLU A 250 -7.83 -11.42 2.54
N PHE A 251 -6.83 -10.76 1.95
CA PHE A 251 -5.41 -11.09 2.15
C PHE A 251 -4.67 -10.12 3.07
N LYS A 252 -5.38 -9.50 4.02
CA LYS A 252 -4.77 -8.59 4.98
C LYS A 252 -4.18 -9.39 6.15
N ASP A 253 -2.90 -9.15 6.44
CA ASP A 253 -2.23 -9.76 7.60
C ASP A 253 -2.86 -9.24 8.90
N GLU A 254 -3.06 -10.14 9.87
CA GLU A 254 -3.37 -9.75 11.24
C GLU A 254 -2.14 -9.08 11.87
N LYS A 255 -2.32 -7.89 12.44
CA LYS A 255 -1.25 -7.19 13.15
C LYS A 255 -1.24 -7.60 14.61
N LEU A 256 -0.05 -7.71 15.18
CA LEU A 256 0.13 -7.75 16.63
C LEU A 256 0.00 -6.33 17.18
N GLU A 257 -0.71 -6.18 18.30
CA GLU A 257 -0.73 -4.92 19.04
C GLU A 257 0.68 -4.58 19.52
N ALA A 258 1.01 -3.30 19.64
CA ALA A 258 2.35 -2.91 20.09
C ALA A 258 2.64 -3.49 21.48
N ILE A 259 3.81 -4.14 21.60
CA ILE A 259 4.33 -4.68 22.84
C ILE A 259 5.32 -3.68 23.46
N ARG A 260 5.36 -3.65 24.79
CA ARG A 260 6.41 -2.99 25.57
C ARG A 260 6.94 -3.95 26.62
N TRP A 261 8.22 -4.28 26.57
CA TRP A 261 8.86 -5.09 27.59
C TRP A 261 8.92 -4.34 28.93
N SER A 262 8.74 -5.07 30.03
CA SER A 262 9.03 -4.55 31.36
C SER A 262 10.52 -4.37 31.54
N LYS A 263 10.90 -3.30 32.23
CA LYS A 263 12.28 -3.03 32.64
C LYS A 263 12.65 -3.75 33.95
N LYS A 264 11.66 -4.34 34.63
CA LYS A 264 11.79 -4.87 36.01
C LYS A 264 11.53 -6.37 36.11
N THR A 265 10.64 -6.91 35.30
CA THR A 265 10.23 -8.32 35.37
C THR A 265 10.27 -8.99 34.00
N ALA A 266 10.20 -10.33 33.97
CA ALA A 266 10.06 -11.11 32.74
C ALA A 266 8.62 -11.03 32.19
N SER A 267 8.17 -9.82 31.88
CA SER A 267 6.79 -9.53 31.47
C SER A 267 6.77 -8.50 30.35
N TYR A 268 5.64 -8.43 29.66
CA TYR A 268 5.41 -7.41 28.64
C TYR A 268 3.99 -6.83 28.74
N PHE A 269 3.82 -5.63 28.21
CA PHE A 269 2.58 -4.87 28.27
C PHE A 269 1.94 -4.72 26.89
N THR A 270 0.61 -4.74 26.84
CA THR A 270 -0.20 -4.56 25.62
C THR A 270 -1.43 -3.69 25.88
N LEU A 271 -2.03 -3.19 24.80
CA LEU A 271 -3.36 -2.60 24.81
C LEU A 271 -4.36 -3.55 24.15
N GLU A 272 -5.39 -3.98 24.87
CA GLU A 272 -6.32 -5.03 24.43
C GLU A 272 -7.77 -4.62 24.57
N ALA A 273 -8.64 -5.04 23.65
CA ALA A 273 -10.08 -4.83 23.82
C ALA A 273 -10.57 -5.51 25.12
N PRO A 274 -11.59 -4.95 25.80
CA PRO A 274 -12.29 -5.64 26.88
C PRO A 274 -12.80 -7.02 26.45
N PRO A 275 -12.86 -8.01 27.36
CA PRO A 275 -13.50 -9.28 27.06
C PRO A 275 -14.95 -9.03 26.61
N GLU A 276 -15.41 -9.68 25.55
CA GLU A 276 -16.82 -9.59 25.14
C GLU A 276 -17.71 -10.06 26.31
N ALA A 277 -18.67 -9.22 26.71
CA ALA A 277 -19.63 -9.59 27.75
C ALA A 277 -20.37 -10.86 27.30
N LYS A 278 -20.25 -11.95 28.06
CA LYS A 278 -21.08 -13.15 27.86
C LYS A 278 -22.54 -12.69 27.90
N LYS A 279 -23.28 -12.89 26.80
CA LYS A 279 -24.73 -12.71 26.82
C LYS A 279 -25.31 -13.72 27.81
N GLU A 280 -25.84 -13.23 28.93
CA GLU A 280 -26.65 -14.06 29.83
C GLU A 280 -27.88 -14.55 29.05
N PRO A 281 -28.37 -15.78 29.31
CA PRO A 281 -29.60 -16.26 28.72
C PRO A 281 -30.75 -15.43 29.30
N GLU A 282 -31.49 -14.72 28.46
CA GLU A 282 -32.73 -14.07 28.88
C GLU A 282 -33.73 -15.15 29.30
N ASP A 283 -33.99 -15.23 30.61
CA ASP A 283 -35.11 -15.96 31.17
C ASP A 283 -36.41 -15.42 30.56
N LYS A 284 -37.12 -16.30 29.87
CA LYS A 284 -38.44 -16.05 29.33
C LYS A 284 -39.46 -16.18 30.45
N GLU A 285 -40.02 -15.08 30.91
CA GLU A 285 -41.38 -15.13 31.47
C GLU A 285 -42.13 -13.78 31.40
N GLN A 286 -43.39 -13.89 30.96
CA GLN A 286 -44.53 -12.96 31.10
C GLN A 286 -44.76 -11.88 30.00
N PRO A 287 -46.01 -11.39 29.84
CA PRO A 287 -47.03 -12.02 29.01
C PRO A 287 -47.62 -11.05 27.95
N GLN A 288 -48.42 -11.63 27.07
CA GLN A 288 -49.15 -10.99 25.98
C GLN A 288 -50.18 -9.96 26.49
N GLU A 289 -50.08 -8.68 26.11
CA GLU A 289 -51.25 -7.82 25.88
C GLU A 289 -50.96 -6.51 25.10
N ALA A 290 -51.95 -6.16 24.27
CA ALA A 290 -52.25 -4.89 23.61
C ALA A 290 -51.40 -4.37 22.42
N LYS A 291 -52.13 -4.23 21.31
CA LYS A 291 -51.76 -3.68 19.99
C LYS A 291 -51.89 -2.15 19.96
N ASP A 292 -51.24 -1.59 18.92
CA ASP A 292 -51.53 -0.36 18.18
C ASP A 292 -50.94 0.99 18.64
N ALA A 293 -49.85 1.39 17.95
CA ALA A 293 -49.68 2.73 17.37
C ALA A 293 -48.58 2.71 16.28
N LYS A 294 -48.93 3.20 15.09
CA LYS A 294 -48.13 3.27 13.85
C LYS A 294 -47.06 4.38 13.87
N ASP A 295 -46.10 4.21 12.95
CA ASP A 295 -45.25 5.21 12.31
C ASP A 295 -44.06 5.82 13.09
N LYS A 296 -42.91 5.15 12.95
CA LYS A 296 -41.62 5.76 12.62
C LYS A 296 -40.71 4.69 12.00
N ALA A 297 -40.48 4.78 10.70
CA ALA A 297 -39.62 3.87 9.96
C ALA A 297 -38.19 3.88 10.52
N LYS A 298 -37.82 2.74 11.13
CA LYS A 298 -36.46 2.43 11.55
C LYS A 298 -35.59 2.30 10.30
N ALA A 299 -34.71 3.28 10.09
CA ALA A 299 -33.42 2.98 9.50
C ALA A 299 -32.84 1.77 10.27
N LYS A 300 -32.41 0.71 9.58
CA LYS A 300 -31.56 -0.31 10.21
C LYS A 300 -30.40 0.47 10.85
N PRO A 301 -30.25 0.47 12.19
CA PRO A 301 -29.06 1.02 12.78
C PRO A 301 -27.95 0.10 12.27
N THR A 302 -27.06 0.63 11.45
CA THR A 302 -25.67 0.19 11.57
C THR A 302 -25.37 0.37 13.05
N VAL A 303 -25.34 -0.73 13.81
CA VAL A 303 -24.80 -0.71 15.16
C VAL A 303 -23.35 -0.30 14.95
N LYS A 304 -23.07 1.01 15.06
CA LYS A 304 -21.72 1.48 15.32
C LYS A 304 -21.35 0.71 16.57
N LYS A 305 -20.46 -0.29 16.45
CA LYS A 305 -19.81 -0.91 17.61
C LYS A 305 -19.39 0.26 18.47
N LYS A 306 -19.98 0.37 19.66
CA LYS A 306 -19.59 1.39 20.62
C LYS A 306 -18.10 1.17 20.83
N ASP A 307 -17.29 2.21 20.71
CA ASP A 307 -15.85 2.10 20.92
C ASP A 307 -15.64 1.81 22.41
N GLU A 308 -15.50 0.53 22.76
CA GLU A 308 -15.36 0.05 24.13
C GLU A 308 -13.98 0.36 24.73
N GLY A 309 -13.09 0.97 23.93
CA GLY A 309 -11.72 1.28 24.31
C GLY A 309 -10.83 0.05 24.39
N LYS A 310 -9.61 0.24 24.90
CA LYS A 310 -8.66 -0.84 25.21
C LYS A 310 -8.31 -0.79 26.69
N ASN A 311 -8.01 -1.93 27.29
CA ASN A 311 -7.41 -2.09 28.61
C ASN A 311 -5.88 -2.11 28.48
N LEU A 312 -5.18 -1.60 29.49
CA LEU A 312 -3.74 -1.82 29.65
C LEU A 312 -3.52 -3.13 30.38
N VAL A 313 -2.76 -4.04 29.78
CA VAL A 313 -2.61 -5.42 30.24
C VAL A 313 -1.14 -5.78 30.37
N ARG A 314 -0.78 -6.50 31.43
CA ARG A 314 0.52 -7.14 31.62
C ARG A 314 0.39 -8.63 31.35
N HIS A 315 1.37 -9.20 30.65
CA HIS A 315 1.53 -10.62 30.42
C HIS A 315 2.85 -11.09 30.99
N ASP A 316 2.83 -12.13 31.80
CA ASP A 316 4.05 -12.85 32.15
C ASP A 316 4.58 -13.61 30.93
N ALA A 317 5.87 -13.43 30.60
CA ALA A 317 6.44 -13.98 29.37
C ALA A 317 6.49 -15.53 29.40
N ALA A 318 6.79 -16.12 30.56
CA ALA A 318 6.97 -17.56 30.70
C ALA A 318 5.62 -18.31 30.79
N THR A 319 4.74 -17.87 31.67
CA THR A 319 3.46 -18.53 31.98
C THR A 319 2.32 -18.04 31.09
N GLY A 320 2.37 -16.78 30.66
CA GLY A 320 1.23 -16.11 30.01
C GLY A 320 0.13 -15.66 30.94
N GLU A 321 0.39 -15.64 32.25
CA GLU A 321 -0.54 -15.06 33.18
C GLU A 321 -0.85 -13.62 32.76
N ARG A 322 -2.15 -13.33 32.63
CA ARG A 322 -2.67 -12.07 32.12
C ARG A 322 -3.26 -11.25 33.25
N THR A 323 -2.71 -10.06 33.50
CA THR A 323 -3.19 -9.12 34.52
C THR A 323 -3.67 -7.81 33.87
N ILE A 324 -4.92 -7.40 34.13
CA ILE A 324 -5.39 -6.07 33.71
C ILE A 324 -4.87 -5.02 34.70
N LEU A 325 -4.03 -4.10 34.23
CA LEU A 325 -3.47 -3.02 35.05
C LEU A 325 -4.39 -1.80 35.11
N ALA A 326 -5.10 -1.53 34.01
CA ALA A 326 -6.08 -0.46 33.94
C ALA A 326 -7.15 -0.78 32.89
N THR A 327 -8.39 -0.46 33.22
CA THR A 327 -9.52 -0.67 32.30
C THR A 327 -9.72 0.52 31.38
N ALA A 328 -10.40 0.33 30.25
CA ALA A 328 -10.84 1.41 29.38
C ALA A 328 -11.66 2.48 30.15
N LYS A 329 -12.45 2.05 31.15
CA LYS A 329 -13.21 2.97 32.03
C LYS A 329 -12.29 3.90 32.83
N VAL A 330 -11.21 3.37 33.38
CA VAL A 330 -10.19 4.18 34.09
C VAL A 330 -9.49 5.13 33.13
N MET A 331 -9.24 4.68 31.89
CA MET A 331 -8.65 5.50 30.83
C MET A 331 -9.69 6.38 30.09
N THR A 332 -10.80 6.70 30.74
CA THR A 332 -11.80 7.65 30.22
C THR A 332 -11.65 8.98 30.96
N PRO A 333 -11.27 10.08 30.29
CA PRO A 333 -11.16 11.38 30.93
C PRO A 333 -12.50 11.84 31.51
N GLU A 334 -12.45 12.59 32.62
CA GLU A 334 -13.64 13.15 33.24
C GLU A 334 -14.43 14.02 32.24
N GLY A 335 -15.74 13.80 32.15
CA GLY A 335 -16.63 14.48 31.19
C GLY A 335 -16.51 14.01 29.73
N ALA A 336 -15.61 13.08 29.40
CA ALA A 336 -15.50 12.55 28.05
C ALA A 336 -16.62 11.55 27.70
N LYS A 337 -16.99 11.49 26.42
CA LYS A 337 -18.02 10.58 25.91
C LYS A 337 -17.56 9.12 25.75
N GLY A 338 -16.27 8.85 25.94
CA GLY A 338 -15.67 7.52 25.76
C GLY A 338 -14.18 7.51 26.11
N PRO A 339 -13.57 6.32 26.15
CA PRO A 339 -12.18 6.12 26.56
C PRO A 339 -11.17 6.76 25.60
N LEU A 340 -9.95 6.97 26.09
CA LEU A 340 -8.84 7.44 25.28
C LEU A 340 -8.54 6.45 24.14
N LYS A 341 -8.31 7.01 22.95
CA LYS A 341 -7.73 6.28 21.82
C LYS A 341 -6.21 6.34 21.94
N VAL A 342 -5.67 5.42 22.71
CA VAL A 342 -4.23 5.33 22.96
C VAL A 342 -3.53 4.74 21.75
N ASP A 343 -2.57 5.48 21.20
CA ASP A 343 -1.72 5.11 20.07
C ASP A 343 -0.44 4.41 20.57
N SER A 344 0.13 4.91 21.66
CA SER A 344 1.28 4.30 22.35
C SER A 344 1.29 4.66 23.84
N PHE A 345 2.13 3.99 24.62
CA PHE A 345 2.34 4.27 26.03
C PHE A 345 3.79 4.04 26.45
N GLU A 346 4.16 4.64 27.58
CA GLU A 346 5.47 4.50 28.22
C GLU A 346 5.29 4.42 29.73
N PHE A 347 6.04 3.54 30.39
CA PHE A 347 6.04 3.44 31.84
C PHE A 347 7.10 4.36 32.45
N SER A 348 6.76 4.94 33.61
CA SER A 348 7.76 5.52 34.51
C SER A 348 8.83 4.48 34.88
N PRO A 349 10.05 4.90 35.27
CA PRO A 349 11.16 3.98 35.54
C PRO A 349 10.86 2.90 36.60
N ASP A 350 10.03 3.21 37.59
CA ASP A 350 9.61 2.26 38.63
C ASP A 350 8.35 1.45 38.25
N GLU A 351 7.79 1.71 37.07
CA GLU A 351 6.55 1.16 36.51
C GLU A 351 5.27 1.44 37.33
N SER A 352 5.28 2.45 38.22
CA SER A 352 4.11 2.83 39.04
C SER A 352 3.10 3.72 38.30
N GLN A 353 3.58 4.44 37.27
CA GLN A 353 2.82 5.36 36.45
C GLN A 353 3.02 5.09 34.95
N VAL A 354 2.03 5.45 34.15
CA VAL A 354 2.00 5.25 32.70
C VAL A 354 1.67 6.56 31.99
N LEU A 355 2.49 6.94 31.02
CA LEU A 355 2.24 8.04 30.11
C LEU A 355 1.57 7.50 28.84
N LEU A 356 0.32 7.87 28.62
CA LEU A 356 -0.52 7.45 27.51
C LEU A 356 -0.52 8.53 26.42
N PHE A 357 -0.16 8.16 25.20
CA PHE A 357 -0.19 9.04 24.03
C PHE A 357 -1.46 8.78 23.22
N ALA A 358 -2.33 9.79 23.13
CA ALA A 358 -3.68 9.67 22.56
C ALA A 358 -4.01 10.84 21.63
N ASN A 359 -5.13 10.73 20.91
CA ASN A 359 -5.61 11.77 19.98
C ASN A 359 -4.53 12.22 18.98
N THR A 360 -3.76 11.26 18.47
CA THR A 360 -2.54 11.56 17.74
C THR A 360 -2.84 12.09 16.33
N ARG A 361 -1.87 12.83 15.79
CA ARG A 361 -1.92 13.42 14.45
C ARG A 361 -0.58 13.23 13.75
N LYS A 362 -0.66 12.88 12.47
CA LYS A 362 0.49 12.86 11.56
C LYS A 362 1.07 14.27 11.43
N VAL A 363 2.39 14.39 11.50
CA VAL A 363 3.14 15.61 11.14
C VAL A 363 3.71 15.41 9.74
N TRP A 364 4.70 14.53 9.60
CA TRP A 364 5.24 14.08 8.31
C TRP A 364 4.99 12.59 8.12
N ARG A 365 5.90 11.71 8.55
CA ARG A 365 5.77 10.26 8.34
C ARG A 365 4.95 9.55 9.42
N ARG A 366 5.03 10.03 10.66
CA ARG A 366 4.48 9.36 11.84
C ARG A 366 3.52 10.28 12.61
N ASN A 367 2.71 9.67 13.45
CA ASN A 367 1.92 10.35 14.46
C ASN A 367 2.85 10.80 15.59
N THR A 368 3.45 11.98 15.50
CA THR A 368 4.43 12.49 16.48
C THR A 368 3.88 13.59 17.39
N ARG A 369 2.67 14.09 17.12
CA ARG A 369 1.96 15.02 18.01
C ARG A 369 0.62 14.44 18.47
N GLY A 370 0.21 14.80 19.68
CA GLY A 370 -0.97 14.24 20.32
C GLY A 370 -1.23 14.85 21.69
N ASP A 371 -2.16 14.23 22.41
CA ASP A 371 -2.42 14.50 23.82
C ASP A 371 -1.68 13.46 24.66
N TYR A 372 -1.16 13.89 25.81
CA TYR A 372 -0.53 12.99 26.77
C TYR A 372 -1.32 12.97 28.07
N TRP A 373 -1.48 11.77 28.63
CA TRP A 373 -2.21 11.54 29.87
C TRP A 373 -1.36 10.68 30.80
N LEU A 374 -1.25 11.08 32.05
CA LEU A 374 -0.60 10.34 33.10
C LEU A 374 -1.63 9.51 33.85
N LEU A 375 -1.40 8.20 33.91
CA LEU A 375 -2.18 7.26 34.70
C LEU A 375 -1.33 6.75 35.86
N ASN A 376 -1.78 6.99 37.09
CA ASN A 376 -1.19 6.36 38.27
C ASN A 376 -1.87 5.00 38.52
N LEU A 377 -1.10 3.92 38.57
CA LEU A 377 -1.65 2.56 38.66
C LEU A 377 -2.13 2.20 40.06
N ALA A 378 -1.57 2.82 41.11
CA ALA A 378 -1.92 2.51 42.48
C ALA A 378 -3.32 3.05 42.86
N ASN A 379 -3.62 4.28 42.47
CA ASN A 379 -4.91 4.92 42.77
C ASN A 379 -5.84 5.05 41.54
N GLN A 380 -5.40 4.57 40.37
CA GLN A 380 -6.15 4.60 39.11
C GLN A 380 -6.55 6.03 38.68
N LYS A 381 -5.81 7.05 39.10
CA LYS A 381 -6.08 8.46 38.73
C LYS A 381 -5.47 8.78 37.37
N LEU A 382 -6.28 9.35 36.48
CA LEU A 382 -5.90 9.82 35.15
C LEU A 382 -5.83 11.35 35.12
N VAL A 383 -4.71 11.91 34.67
CA VAL A 383 -4.47 13.37 34.62
C VAL A 383 -3.90 13.77 33.26
N LYS A 384 -4.34 14.90 32.70
CA LYS A 384 -3.82 15.43 31.44
C LYS A 384 -2.46 16.11 31.64
N ILE A 385 -1.51 15.82 30.75
CA ILE A 385 -0.21 16.51 30.66
C ILE A 385 -0.30 17.68 29.67
N GLY A 386 0.40 18.78 29.97
CA GLY A 386 0.38 20.01 29.16
C GLY A 386 -0.68 21.04 29.56
N GLY A 387 -1.44 20.80 30.63
CA GLY A 387 -2.46 21.73 31.14
C GLY A 387 -3.49 22.10 30.05
N ASP A 388 -3.65 23.41 29.82
CA ASP A 388 -4.59 23.97 28.84
C ASP A 388 -4.06 23.96 27.40
N ALA A 389 -2.98 23.23 27.14
CA ALA A 389 -2.50 22.98 25.79
C ALA A 389 -3.64 22.55 24.85
N PRO A 390 -3.77 23.17 23.65
CA PRO A 390 -4.75 22.75 22.67
C PRO A 390 -4.54 21.28 22.31
N ALA A 391 -5.63 20.60 21.95
CA ALA A 391 -5.59 19.18 21.60
C ALA A 391 -4.59 18.88 20.49
N SER A 392 -3.88 17.76 20.61
CA SER A 392 -2.91 17.25 19.64
C SER A 392 -1.72 18.17 19.37
N THR A 393 -1.25 18.93 20.36
CA THR A 393 -0.12 19.88 20.20
C THR A 393 1.19 19.49 20.88
N LEU A 394 1.19 18.53 21.81
CA LEU A 394 2.40 18.07 22.48
C LEU A 394 3.12 17.02 21.64
N MET A 395 4.45 16.98 21.76
CA MET A 395 5.32 16.03 21.06
C MET A 395 6.38 15.47 22.01
N PHE A 396 6.74 14.21 21.81
CA PHE A 396 7.85 13.50 22.47
C PHE A 396 7.86 13.61 24.00
N ALA A 397 6.68 13.60 24.65
CA ALA A 397 6.62 13.65 26.10
C ALA A 397 7.23 12.38 26.71
N LYS A 398 8.13 12.55 27.69
CA LYS A 398 8.82 11.45 28.37
C LYS A 398 9.15 11.79 29.82
N PHE A 399 9.18 10.77 30.68
CA PHE A 399 9.51 10.93 32.11
C PHE A 399 10.95 11.40 32.32
N SER A 400 11.19 12.14 33.40
CA SER A 400 12.53 12.25 34.00
C SER A 400 12.98 10.89 34.56
N PRO A 401 14.29 10.65 34.74
CA PRO A 401 14.80 9.36 35.22
C PRO A 401 14.33 8.94 36.62
N ASP A 402 13.90 9.89 37.45
CA ASP A 402 13.30 9.65 38.76
C ASP A 402 11.77 9.49 38.70
N GLY A 403 11.15 9.67 37.53
CA GLY A 403 9.70 9.60 37.33
C GLY A 403 8.89 10.73 37.95
N THR A 404 9.52 11.80 38.45
CA THR A 404 8.82 12.90 39.16
C THR A 404 8.36 14.04 38.24
N ARG A 405 8.89 14.10 37.02
CA ARG A 405 8.63 15.13 36.01
C ARG A 405 8.41 14.52 34.64
N VAL A 406 7.79 15.29 33.75
CA VAL A 406 7.67 14.97 32.32
C VAL A 406 8.15 16.16 31.50
N ALA A 407 9.07 15.93 30.57
CA ALA A 407 9.46 16.93 29.57
C ALA A 407 8.74 16.66 28.26
N TYR A 408 8.42 17.71 27.52
CA TYR A 408 7.77 17.62 26.20
C TYR A 408 8.06 18.86 25.35
N VAL A 409 7.83 18.73 24.04
CA VAL A 409 7.85 19.86 23.10
C VAL A 409 6.42 20.33 22.84
N GLN A 410 6.21 21.64 22.86
CA GLN A 410 4.98 22.27 22.41
C GLN A 410 5.30 23.57 21.67
N LYS A 411 4.71 23.76 20.48
CA LYS A 411 4.94 24.97 19.65
C LYS A 411 6.44 25.32 19.54
N ASN A 412 7.25 24.31 19.22
CA ASN A 412 8.70 24.44 19.05
C ASN A 412 9.48 24.93 20.29
N ASN A 413 8.88 24.79 21.48
CA ASN A 413 9.53 25.07 22.75
C ASN A 413 9.55 23.84 23.66
N LEU A 414 10.58 23.76 24.50
CA LEU A 414 10.72 22.74 25.53
C LEU A 414 10.03 23.17 26.82
N HIS A 415 9.33 22.21 27.42
CA HIS A 415 8.64 22.37 28.69
C HIS A 415 8.96 21.21 29.61
N VAL A 416 8.95 21.48 30.92
CA VAL A 416 8.98 20.47 31.99
C VAL A 416 7.77 20.66 32.88
N GLN A 417 7.06 19.59 33.17
CA GLN A 417 5.94 19.57 34.10
C GLN A 417 6.27 18.71 35.32
N ASN A 418 6.12 19.28 36.52
CA ASN A 418 6.23 18.56 37.78
C ASN A 418 4.94 17.77 38.03
N LEU A 419 5.05 16.49 38.40
CA LEU A 419 3.88 15.61 38.54
C LEU A 419 3.24 15.67 39.94
N ALA A 420 3.91 16.26 40.93
CA ALA A 420 3.37 16.41 42.28
C ALA A 420 2.37 17.58 42.38
N ASP A 421 2.71 18.73 41.80
CA ASP A 421 1.89 19.95 41.82
C ASP A 421 1.31 20.32 40.44
N MET A 422 1.61 19.53 39.41
CA MET A 422 1.23 19.74 38.01
C MET A 422 1.75 21.05 37.39
N LYS A 423 2.71 21.74 38.02
CA LYS A 423 3.27 23.01 37.55
C LYS A 423 4.09 22.82 36.27
N ILE A 424 3.86 23.68 35.28
CA ILE A 424 4.59 23.69 34.00
C ILE A 424 5.63 24.81 34.00
N THR A 425 6.86 24.48 33.63
CA THR A 425 7.97 25.40 33.42
C THR A 425 8.36 25.38 31.94
N ALA A 426 8.27 26.52 31.26
CA ALA A 426 8.80 26.68 29.90
C ALA A 426 10.32 26.90 29.96
N LEU A 427 11.07 26.00 29.33
CA LEU A 427 12.54 26.03 29.31
C LEU A 427 13.06 26.93 28.18
N THR A 428 12.46 26.83 27.00
CA THR A 428 12.72 27.74 25.88
C THR A 428 11.49 28.59 25.60
N LYS A 429 11.68 29.75 24.97
CA LYS A 429 10.59 30.72 24.67
C LYS A 429 10.67 31.33 23.28
N ASP A 430 11.72 31.02 22.51
CA ASP A 430 12.01 31.57 21.18
C ASP A 430 11.48 30.71 20.03
N GLY A 431 10.88 29.55 20.34
CA GLY A 431 10.28 28.67 19.35
C GLY A 431 9.24 29.40 18.47
N SER A 432 9.37 29.25 17.16
CA SER A 432 8.59 29.95 16.14
C SER A 432 8.46 29.09 14.87
N ASP A 433 7.93 29.63 13.77
CA ASP A 433 7.92 28.95 12.46
C ASP A 433 9.32 28.81 11.84
N LYS A 434 10.34 29.46 12.45
CA LYS A 434 11.73 29.47 12.01
C LYS A 434 12.69 28.81 13.00
N ILE A 435 12.45 28.95 14.30
CA ILE A 435 13.27 28.37 15.37
C ILE A 435 12.57 27.15 15.97
N ILE A 436 13.26 26.03 16.00
CA ILE A 436 12.75 24.74 16.49
C ILE A 436 13.62 24.26 17.65
N ASN A 437 13.05 24.08 18.84
CA ASN A 437 13.74 23.52 20.01
C ASN A 437 13.17 22.15 20.39
N GLY A 438 14.04 21.16 20.60
CA GLY A 438 13.64 19.84 21.14
C GLY A 438 13.02 18.86 20.14
N THR A 439 12.78 19.32 18.92
CA THR A 439 12.45 18.49 17.74
C THR A 439 13.24 19.03 16.54
N SER A 440 12.89 18.67 15.31
CA SER A 440 13.67 18.96 14.12
C SER A 440 12.85 19.57 12.98
N ASP A 441 13.57 19.99 11.93
CA ASP A 441 12.98 20.31 10.64
C ASP A 441 12.70 19.05 9.81
N TRP A 442 12.06 19.24 8.64
CA TRP A 442 11.63 18.13 7.78
C TRP A 442 12.80 17.23 7.36
N VAL A 443 13.92 17.82 6.91
CA VAL A 443 15.02 17.05 6.30
C VAL A 443 15.80 16.23 7.33
N ASN A 444 15.98 16.73 8.55
CA ASN A 444 16.63 15.95 9.61
C ASN A 444 15.70 14.86 10.17
N GLU A 445 14.38 15.10 10.23
CA GLU A 445 13.41 14.06 10.57
C GLU A 445 13.42 12.93 9.52
N GLU A 446 13.40 13.28 8.23
CA GLU A 446 13.30 12.32 7.14
C GLU A 446 14.60 11.54 6.96
N GLU A 447 15.72 12.23 6.77
CA GLU A 447 16.96 11.63 6.26
C GLU A 447 17.95 11.21 7.34
N LEU A 448 17.79 11.72 8.58
CA LEU A 448 18.62 11.35 9.74
C LEU A 448 17.81 10.72 10.87
N SER A 449 16.50 10.55 10.68
CA SER A 449 15.57 10.02 11.70
C SER A 449 15.56 10.80 13.03
N LEU A 450 16.10 12.02 13.06
CA LEU A 450 16.18 12.85 14.25
C LEU A 450 14.84 13.57 14.44
N ARG A 451 13.89 12.93 15.12
CA ARG A 451 12.55 13.49 15.42
C ARG A 451 12.47 14.01 16.85
N ASP A 452 12.88 13.12 17.76
CA ASP A 452 13.03 13.37 19.18
C ASP A 452 14.42 13.96 19.43
N ALA A 453 14.47 15.27 19.63
CA ALA A 453 15.71 16.03 19.72
C ALA A 453 15.91 16.66 21.10
N PHE A 454 15.63 15.89 22.16
CA PHE A 454 16.10 16.20 23.53
C PHE A 454 16.32 14.96 24.41
N ARG A 455 17.23 15.04 25.39
CA ARG A 455 17.61 13.97 26.33
C ARG A 455 17.70 14.52 27.76
N TRP A 456 17.17 13.77 28.73
CA TRP A 456 17.41 14.04 30.15
C TRP A 456 18.82 13.59 30.53
N SER A 457 19.52 14.34 31.39
CA SER A 457 20.63 13.77 32.17
C SER A 457 20.10 12.67 33.09
N LYS A 458 20.91 11.67 33.45
CA LYS A 458 20.46 10.54 34.30
C LYS A 458 20.04 10.97 35.70
N ASP A 459 20.62 12.04 36.24
CA ASP A 459 20.19 12.68 37.49
C ASP A 459 18.89 13.50 37.35
N GLY A 460 18.41 13.72 36.13
CA GLY A 460 17.24 14.53 35.81
C GLY A 460 17.40 16.03 36.08
N ALA A 461 18.61 16.51 36.35
CA ALA A 461 18.84 17.93 36.63
C ALA A 461 18.84 18.80 35.37
N HIS A 462 19.23 18.23 34.22
CA HIS A 462 19.42 18.96 32.96
C HIS A 462 18.73 18.28 31.77
N LEU A 463 18.51 19.07 30.72
CA LEU A 463 18.09 18.61 29.40
C LEU A 463 19.13 19.04 28.37
N LEU A 464 19.62 18.07 27.61
CA LEU A 464 20.33 18.28 26.35
C LEU A 464 19.29 18.41 25.24
N PHE A 465 19.42 19.37 24.33
CA PHE A 465 18.48 19.54 23.23
C PHE A 465 19.12 20.14 21.98
N TRP A 466 18.48 19.90 20.84
CA TRP A 466 18.83 20.50 19.57
C TRP A 466 18.00 21.76 19.35
N GLN A 467 18.65 22.78 18.78
CA GLN A 467 17.97 23.91 18.18
C GLN A 467 18.28 23.97 16.68
N PHE A 468 17.25 24.12 15.87
CA PHE A 468 17.34 24.37 14.44
C PHE A 468 16.88 25.80 14.13
N ASP A 469 17.71 26.54 13.41
CA ASP A 469 17.34 27.81 12.79
C ASP A 469 17.18 27.65 11.27
N THR A 470 15.92 27.71 10.86
CA THR A 470 15.47 27.52 9.48
C THR A 470 15.26 28.85 8.73
N THR A 471 15.65 29.99 9.31
CA THR A 471 15.38 31.34 8.77
C THR A 471 15.84 31.52 7.32
N ASP A 472 17.03 31.01 6.99
CA ASP A 472 17.64 31.13 5.64
C ASP A 472 17.30 29.96 4.71
N VAL A 473 16.51 29.00 5.18
CA VAL A 473 16.13 27.83 4.39
C VAL A 473 14.94 28.20 3.51
N LYS A 474 15.03 27.86 2.23
CA LYS A 474 13.91 28.08 1.30
C LYS A 474 12.71 27.24 1.74
N ARG A 475 11.52 27.84 1.61
CA ARG A 475 10.26 27.18 1.97
C ARG A 475 9.59 26.58 0.74
N PHE A 476 9.09 25.37 0.88
CA PHE A 476 8.23 24.74 -0.12
C PHE A 476 6.76 24.97 0.23
N TRP A 477 5.88 24.89 -0.79
CA TRP A 477 4.44 25.09 -0.68
C TRP A 477 3.71 23.89 -1.25
N LEU A 478 2.99 23.16 -0.40
CA LEU A 478 2.02 22.16 -0.82
C LEU A 478 0.66 22.82 -0.99
N VAL A 479 0.00 22.53 -2.11
CA VAL A 479 -1.28 23.14 -2.48
C VAL A 479 -2.37 22.08 -2.46
N ASP A 480 -3.32 22.23 -1.53
CA ASP A 480 -4.53 21.40 -1.47
C ASP A 480 -5.67 22.11 -2.19
N GLN A 481 -6.06 21.54 -3.34
CA GLN A 481 -7.12 22.02 -4.23
C GLN A 481 -8.50 21.41 -3.93
N THR A 482 -8.60 20.49 -2.96
CA THR A 482 -9.77 19.59 -2.84
C THR A 482 -10.61 19.83 -1.60
N LYS A 483 -10.05 20.46 -0.56
CA LYS A 483 -10.67 20.54 0.77
C LYS A 483 -11.65 21.71 0.94
N ARG A 484 -11.48 22.80 0.20
CA ARG A 484 -12.24 24.06 0.34
C ARG A 484 -12.46 24.70 -1.03
N ALA A 485 -13.35 25.70 -1.08
CA ALA A 485 -13.63 26.46 -2.31
C ALA A 485 -12.41 27.23 -2.84
N TYR A 486 -11.51 27.67 -1.94
CA TYR A 486 -10.21 28.22 -2.28
C TYR A 486 -9.12 27.24 -1.84
N GLN A 487 -8.02 27.23 -2.58
CA GLN A 487 -6.86 26.43 -2.28
C GLN A 487 -6.34 26.71 -0.87
N SER A 488 -5.86 25.66 -0.19
CA SER A 488 -5.17 25.81 1.09
C SER A 488 -3.70 25.41 0.96
N PHE A 489 -2.86 26.07 1.74
CA PHE A 489 -1.42 25.95 1.65
C PHE A 489 -0.83 25.35 2.93
N THR A 490 0.09 24.40 2.76
CA THR A 490 1.01 23.95 3.81
C THR A 490 2.42 24.37 3.41
N THR A 491 3.15 25.05 4.29
CA THR A 491 4.52 25.51 4.01
C THR A 491 5.50 25.10 5.09
N PHE A 492 6.70 24.69 4.68
CA PHE A 492 7.76 24.23 5.56
C PHE A 492 9.14 24.47 4.91
N PRO A 493 10.21 24.61 5.71
CA PRO A 493 11.58 24.69 5.20
C PRO A 493 11.98 23.37 4.54
N TYR A 494 12.48 23.44 3.31
CA TYR A 494 12.96 22.29 2.54
C TYR A 494 14.21 22.68 1.75
N PRO A 495 15.41 22.31 2.22
CA PRO A 495 16.63 22.53 1.45
C PRO A 495 16.71 21.47 0.34
N LYS A 496 16.67 21.92 -0.92
CA LYS A 496 17.04 21.07 -2.07
C LYS A 496 18.56 20.94 -2.17
N ALA A 497 19.06 19.96 -2.91
CA ALA A 497 20.48 19.79 -3.17
C ALA A 497 21.20 21.12 -3.53
N GLY A 498 22.29 21.41 -2.84
CA GLY A 498 23.09 22.63 -2.99
C GLY A 498 22.50 23.89 -2.36
N GLN A 499 21.30 23.86 -1.77
CA GLN A 499 20.72 25.01 -1.06
C GLN A 499 21.25 25.09 0.38
N LYS A 500 20.92 26.18 1.09
CA LYS A 500 21.28 26.36 2.50
C LYS A 500 20.46 25.41 3.38
N ASN A 501 21.14 24.66 4.25
CA ASN A 501 20.52 23.88 5.31
C ASN A 501 20.18 24.77 6.53
N SER A 502 19.37 24.21 7.42
CA SER A 502 19.15 24.76 8.76
C SER A 502 20.47 24.85 9.52
N SER A 503 20.61 25.88 10.35
CA SER A 503 21.71 25.97 11.30
C SER A 503 21.36 25.13 12.50
N THR A 504 22.17 24.11 12.82
CA THR A 504 21.90 23.19 13.93
C THR A 504 22.93 23.33 15.03
N ARG A 505 22.46 23.48 16.28
CA ARG A 505 23.31 23.53 17.47
C ARG A 505 22.71 22.73 18.63
N LEU A 506 23.56 22.37 19.59
CA LEU A 506 23.19 21.67 20.82
C LEU A 506 23.30 22.59 22.03
N GLY A 507 22.31 22.52 22.91
CA GLY A 507 22.27 23.27 24.17
C GLY A 507 21.98 22.37 25.35
N VAL A 508 22.52 22.73 26.51
CA VAL A 508 22.20 22.14 27.81
C VAL A 508 21.49 23.19 28.65
N ILE A 509 20.34 22.82 29.23
CA ILE A 509 19.52 23.71 30.05
C ILE A 509 19.13 23.02 31.36
N PRO A 510 19.17 23.71 32.51
CA PRO A 510 18.58 23.20 33.74
C PRO A 510 17.09 22.90 33.56
N SER A 511 16.67 21.74 34.07
CA SER A 511 15.27 21.28 34.02
C SER A 511 14.29 22.18 34.79
N THR A 512 14.80 23.07 35.64
CA THR A 512 14.06 24.10 36.37
C THR A 512 13.98 25.44 35.62
N GLY A 513 14.58 25.53 34.44
CA GLY A 513 14.76 26.76 33.67
C GLY A 513 16.02 27.52 34.08
N GLY A 514 16.52 28.39 33.20
CA GLY A 514 17.75 29.15 33.44
C GLY A 514 18.50 29.49 32.16
N ALA A 515 19.79 29.78 32.29
CA ALA A 515 20.68 30.00 31.16
C ALA A 515 20.94 28.68 30.40
N ILE A 516 21.10 28.80 29.09
CA ILE A 516 21.47 27.67 28.22
C ILE A 516 22.99 27.71 28.03
N THR A 517 23.66 26.59 28.29
CA THR A 517 25.05 26.37 27.86
C THR A 517 25.03 25.81 26.45
N TRP A 518 25.49 26.60 25.48
CA TRP A 518 25.63 26.13 24.09
C TRP A 518 26.95 25.40 23.90
N LEU A 519 26.89 24.20 23.30
CA LEU A 519 28.09 23.43 22.99
C LEU A 519 28.85 24.10 21.83
N LYS A 520 30.16 24.28 21.98
CA LYS A 520 31.07 24.99 21.05
C LYS A 520 31.51 24.07 19.91
N ILE A 521 30.54 23.50 19.20
CA ILE A 521 30.75 22.59 18.08
C ILE A 521 31.49 23.34 16.96
N PRO A 522 32.60 22.79 16.43
CA PRO A 522 33.42 23.49 15.44
C PRO A 522 32.76 23.50 14.06
N GLY A 523 33.07 24.54 13.27
CA GLY A 523 32.59 24.69 11.90
C GLY A 523 31.33 25.55 11.77
N ASP A 524 30.86 25.73 10.54
CA ASP A 524 29.61 26.43 10.26
C ASP A 524 28.42 25.50 10.57
N PRO A 525 27.48 25.90 11.46
CA PRO A 525 26.32 25.08 11.83
C PRO A 525 25.35 24.79 10.69
N ARG A 526 25.51 25.43 9.52
CA ARG A 526 24.75 25.13 8.29
C ARG A 526 25.46 24.13 7.38
N GLU A 527 26.74 23.86 7.60
CA GLU A 527 27.56 22.98 6.76
C GLU A 527 27.95 21.67 7.50
N HIS A 528 27.23 21.35 8.57
CA HIS A 528 27.37 20.10 9.30
C HIS A 528 26.01 19.58 9.80
N TYR A 529 25.92 18.30 10.10
CA TYR A 529 24.73 17.67 10.69
C TYR A 529 25.06 17.04 12.04
N LEU A 530 24.11 17.10 12.97
CA LEU A 530 24.25 16.57 14.33
C LEU A 530 23.20 15.48 14.57
N PRO A 531 23.37 14.28 14.00
CA PRO A 531 22.32 13.25 14.00
C PRO A 531 22.06 12.63 15.39
N GLN A 532 23.06 12.65 16.28
CA GLN A 532 23.03 11.95 17.57
C GLN A 532 23.78 12.74 18.63
N ALA A 533 23.22 12.77 19.83
CA ALA A 533 23.88 13.26 21.03
C ALA A 533 23.20 12.65 22.28
N ASP A 534 23.99 12.28 23.28
CA ASP A 534 23.48 11.77 24.55
C ASP A 534 24.47 12.01 25.69
N TRP A 535 23.99 11.87 26.92
CA TRP A 535 24.82 11.99 28.12
C TRP A 535 25.73 10.77 28.29
N THR A 536 26.94 10.99 28.80
CA THR A 536 27.81 9.90 29.25
C THR A 536 27.17 9.15 30.43
N PRO A 537 27.57 7.89 30.67
CA PRO A 537 26.96 7.09 31.72
C PRO A 537 27.04 7.69 33.13
N ASP A 538 28.01 8.56 33.36
CA ASP A 538 28.27 9.27 34.61
C ASP A 538 27.74 10.71 34.65
N ASP A 539 26.98 11.14 33.64
CA ASP A 539 26.43 12.50 33.45
C ASP A 539 27.46 13.65 33.37
N LYS A 540 28.76 13.36 33.31
CA LYS A 540 29.77 14.43 33.32
C LYS A 540 29.97 15.10 31.98
N GLN A 541 29.66 14.41 30.89
CA GLN A 541 29.90 14.90 29.53
C GLN A 541 28.73 14.54 28.60
N VAL A 542 28.70 15.17 27.43
CA VAL A 542 27.79 14.82 26.34
C VAL A 542 28.61 14.24 25.20
N LEU A 543 28.28 13.03 24.75
CA LEU A 543 28.82 12.45 23.52
C LEU A 543 27.93 12.87 22.35
N LEU A 544 28.52 13.39 21.27
CA LEU A 544 27.79 13.86 20.09
C LEU A 544 28.48 13.47 18.79
N HIS A 545 27.66 13.31 17.75
CA HIS A 545 28.10 13.00 16.40
C HIS A 545 28.01 14.26 15.53
N GLN A 546 29.03 14.52 14.71
CA GLN A 546 29.03 15.56 13.70
C GLN A 546 29.42 14.99 12.33
N PHE A 547 28.49 15.01 11.39
CA PHE A 547 28.81 14.84 9.97
C PHE A 547 29.23 16.18 9.37
N ASN A 548 30.23 16.18 8.50
CA ASN A 548 30.36 17.27 7.54
C ASN A 548 29.21 17.23 6.52
N ARG A 549 28.97 18.31 5.77
CA ARG A 549 27.90 18.37 4.75
C ARG A 549 27.94 17.24 3.73
N LEU A 550 29.13 16.86 3.25
CA LEU A 550 29.32 15.74 2.31
C LEU A 550 29.00 14.37 2.93
N GLN A 551 28.86 14.30 4.25
CA GLN A 551 28.57 13.07 5.01
C GLN A 551 29.63 11.98 4.78
N ASN A 552 30.85 12.36 4.44
CA ASN A 552 31.98 11.46 4.21
C ASN A 552 33.00 11.47 5.35
N THR A 553 32.79 12.35 6.33
CA THR A 553 33.54 12.44 7.58
C THR A 553 32.55 12.56 8.73
N LEU A 554 32.65 11.66 9.70
CA LEU A 554 31.87 11.66 10.94
C LEU A 554 32.83 11.79 12.12
N GLN A 555 32.66 12.85 12.91
CA GLN A 555 33.41 13.06 14.14
C GLN A 555 32.53 12.70 15.34
N VAL A 556 33.08 11.93 16.28
CA VAL A 556 32.50 11.72 17.60
C VAL A 556 33.26 12.61 18.58
N MET A 557 32.52 13.43 19.32
CA MET A 557 33.08 14.41 20.26
C MET A 557 32.49 14.22 21.65
N LEU A 558 33.28 14.59 22.66
CA LEU A 558 32.82 14.80 24.02
C LEU A 558 32.73 16.30 24.30
N ALA A 559 31.63 16.71 24.91
CA ALA A 559 31.38 18.09 25.29
C ALA A 559 31.20 18.21 26.81
N ASP A 560 31.76 19.26 27.38
CA ASP A 560 31.52 19.67 28.76
C ASP A 560 30.18 20.45 28.83
N PRO A 561 29.19 19.97 29.59
CA PRO A 561 27.86 20.58 29.66
C PRO A 561 27.83 21.90 30.43
N GLN A 562 28.88 22.24 31.20
CA GLN A 562 29.01 23.47 31.97
C GLN A 562 29.71 24.57 31.17
N THR A 563 30.80 24.23 30.48
CA THR A 563 31.61 25.21 29.73
C THR A 563 31.25 25.30 28.24
N GLY A 564 30.62 24.25 27.72
CA GLY A 564 30.35 24.05 26.29
C GLY A 564 31.58 23.61 25.50
N ASP A 565 32.76 23.43 26.11
CA ASP A 565 33.96 23.02 25.39
C ASP A 565 33.83 21.61 24.83
N VAL A 566 34.30 21.40 23.59
CA VAL A 566 34.20 20.12 22.89
C VAL A 566 35.57 19.58 22.50
N LYS A 567 35.70 18.26 22.47
CA LYS A 567 36.91 17.55 22.03
C LYS A 567 36.54 16.33 21.20
N THR A 568 37.10 16.21 20.00
CA THR A 568 36.97 15.02 19.16
C THR A 568 37.72 13.83 19.77
N ILE A 569 37.05 12.67 19.84
CA ILE A 569 37.62 11.40 20.33
C ILE A 569 37.75 10.35 19.24
N LEU A 570 36.92 10.41 18.20
CA LEU A 570 36.96 9.51 17.05
C LEU A 570 36.65 10.29 15.78
N THR A 571 37.30 9.93 14.68
CA THR A 571 36.96 10.38 13.33
C THR A 571 36.85 9.17 12.42
N GLU A 572 35.69 9.00 11.80
CA GLU A 572 35.42 8.01 10.78
C GLU A 572 35.38 8.72 9.42
N THR A 573 36.02 8.13 8.40
CA THR A 573 36.06 8.69 7.05
C THR A 573 35.82 7.62 6.01
N ASP A 574 35.15 8.00 4.92
CA ASP A 574 34.98 7.15 3.75
C ASP A 574 35.16 8.01 2.48
N LYS A 575 35.61 7.40 1.38
CA LYS A 575 35.77 8.11 0.09
C LYS A 575 34.44 8.50 -0.56
N ALA A 576 33.36 7.80 -0.20
CA ALA A 576 32.00 8.07 -0.65
C ALA A 576 31.21 8.75 0.48
N TRP A 577 30.57 7.98 1.36
CA TRP A 577 29.88 8.49 2.57
C TRP A 577 30.11 7.58 3.77
N VAL A 578 29.90 8.06 4.99
CA VAL A 578 29.90 7.28 6.22
C VAL A 578 28.44 7.00 6.61
N GLU A 579 28.15 5.77 7.04
CA GLU A 579 26.79 5.35 7.43
C GLU A 579 26.29 6.12 8.67
N ASP A 580 25.01 6.48 8.68
CA ASP A 580 24.35 7.23 9.77
C ASP A 580 23.69 6.33 10.84
N THR A 581 23.89 5.02 10.77
CA THR A 581 23.21 4.00 11.59
C THR A 581 23.77 3.85 13.03
N ASN A 582 24.49 4.85 13.54
CA ASN A 582 25.15 4.80 14.84
C ASN A 582 24.34 5.50 15.94
N ALA A 583 23.28 4.86 16.43
CA ALA A 583 22.65 5.29 17.68
C ALA A 583 23.64 5.14 18.84
N ILE A 584 23.64 6.09 19.79
CA ILE A 584 24.53 6.03 20.96
C ILE A 584 24.00 4.93 21.89
N SER A 585 24.79 3.88 22.10
CA SER A 585 24.46 2.76 22.98
C SER A 585 25.70 2.41 23.82
N TRP A 586 25.54 2.44 25.14
CA TRP A 586 26.65 2.31 26.09
C TRP A 586 26.98 0.84 26.41
N ILE A 587 28.26 0.57 26.58
CA ILE A 587 28.84 -0.69 27.05
C ILE A 587 29.73 -0.32 28.24
N ASN A 588 29.15 -0.25 29.44
CA ASN A 588 29.74 0.42 30.59
C ASN A 588 30.11 1.87 30.21
N GLU A 589 31.37 2.27 30.39
CA GLU A 589 31.89 3.60 30.01
C GLU A 589 32.24 3.73 28.52
N ASP A 590 32.17 2.64 27.75
CA ASP A 590 32.46 2.63 26.31
C ASP A 590 31.15 2.65 25.50
N PHE A 591 31.21 2.73 24.18
CA PHE A 591 30.02 2.71 23.34
C PHE A 591 30.13 1.77 22.14
N LEU A 592 28.98 1.29 21.66
CA LEU A 592 28.84 0.50 20.45
C LEU A 592 29.00 1.40 19.22
N TRP A 593 29.72 0.91 18.21
CA TRP A 593 29.99 1.61 16.96
C TRP A 593 29.89 0.67 15.77
N LEU A 594 29.05 0.99 14.80
CA LEU A 594 28.99 0.35 13.50
C LEU A 594 29.91 1.09 12.52
N SER A 595 30.78 0.36 11.85
CA SER A 595 31.70 0.92 10.86
C SER A 595 31.93 -0.06 9.71
N GLU A 596 32.16 0.48 8.52
CA GLU A 596 32.52 -0.26 7.31
C GLU A 596 34.02 -0.24 7.03
N ARG A 597 34.85 0.14 8.02
CA ARG A 597 36.30 0.28 7.90
C ARG A 597 37.04 -0.95 7.41
N SER A 598 36.47 -2.15 7.61
CA SER A 598 37.05 -3.41 7.12
C SER A 598 36.66 -3.74 5.67
N GLY A 599 35.83 -2.90 5.03
CA GLY A 599 35.13 -3.23 3.78
C GLY A 599 33.75 -3.88 4.00
N TRP A 600 33.42 -4.25 5.24
CA TRP A 600 32.15 -4.83 5.65
C TRP A 600 31.61 -4.11 6.88
N ARG A 601 30.29 -3.98 7.02
CA ARG A 601 29.70 -3.30 8.17
C ARG A 601 29.79 -4.21 9.40
N HIS A 602 30.61 -3.84 10.38
CA HIS A 602 30.76 -4.58 11.63
C HIS A 602 30.51 -3.73 12.86
N ALA A 603 30.26 -4.41 13.97
CA ALA A 603 30.12 -3.83 15.29
C ALA A 603 31.47 -3.77 15.99
N TYR A 604 31.73 -2.64 16.63
CA TYR A 604 32.93 -2.33 17.39
C TYR A 604 32.56 -1.76 18.74
N ARG A 605 33.41 -1.98 19.74
CA ARG A 605 33.40 -1.27 21.01
C ARG A 605 34.41 -0.14 20.91
N VAL A 606 34.01 1.08 21.29
CA VAL A 606 34.86 2.26 21.24
C VAL A 606 34.93 2.91 22.61
N THR A 607 36.15 3.19 23.09
CA THR A 607 36.36 3.86 24.37
C THR A 607 36.24 5.38 24.24
N LEU A 608 36.02 6.08 25.36
CA LEU A 608 36.04 7.55 25.38
C LEU A 608 37.41 8.17 25.03
N LYS A 609 38.46 7.35 24.91
CA LYS A 609 39.78 7.76 24.41
C LYS A 609 39.92 7.55 22.89
N GLY A 610 38.93 6.97 22.23
CA GLY A 610 38.95 6.66 20.80
C GLY A 610 39.61 5.33 20.44
N GLU A 611 39.83 4.43 21.42
CA GLU A 611 40.35 3.09 21.14
C GLU A 611 39.22 2.19 20.63
N ILE A 612 39.49 1.38 19.61
CA ILE A 612 38.45 0.68 18.85
C ILE A 612 38.77 -0.82 18.84
N LYS A 613 37.80 -1.63 19.29
CA LYS A 613 37.93 -3.08 19.35
C LYS A 613 36.77 -3.75 18.58
N PRO A 614 37.03 -4.67 17.65
CA PRO A 614 35.95 -5.38 16.95
C PRO A 614 35.16 -6.27 17.92
N LEU A 615 33.83 -6.27 17.75
CA LEU A 615 32.92 -7.24 18.36
C LEU A 615 32.48 -8.29 17.34
N THR A 616 32.37 -7.91 16.07
CA THR A 616 32.12 -8.82 14.95
C THR A 616 33.17 -8.63 13.86
N GLN A 617 33.39 -9.67 13.05
CA GLN A 617 34.37 -9.69 11.97
C GLN A 617 34.02 -10.77 10.94
N GLY A 618 34.43 -10.59 9.69
CA GLY A 618 34.24 -11.55 8.61
C GLY A 618 33.91 -10.88 7.27
N GLU A 619 33.54 -11.67 6.27
CA GLU A 619 33.09 -11.18 4.96
C GLU A 619 31.56 -11.12 4.89
N PHE A 620 30.95 -10.38 5.82
CA PHE A 620 29.50 -10.19 5.87
C PHE A 620 29.15 -8.88 6.57
N ASP A 621 27.96 -8.37 6.31
CA ASP A 621 27.45 -7.19 7.01
C ASP A 621 26.63 -7.57 8.25
N VAL A 622 26.90 -6.89 9.36
CA VAL A 622 25.94 -6.67 10.45
C VAL A 622 24.85 -5.74 9.91
N ILE A 623 23.68 -6.30 9.62
CA ILE A 623 22.55 -5.64 8.94
C ILE A 623 21.75 -4.77 9.90
N ASP A 624 21.60 -5.21 11.16
CA ASP A 624 20.88 -4.48 12.19
C ASP A 624 21.36 -4.90 13.58
N ILE A 625 21.24 -4.03 14.58
CA ILE A 625 21.45 -4.37 15.98
C ILE A 625 20.09 -4.67 16.59
N ALA A 626 19.88 -5.91 17.01
CA ALA A 626 18.60 -6.34 17.57
C ALA A 626 18.49 -6.00 19.05
N HIS A 627 19.56 -6.19 19.83
CA HIS A 627 19.60 -5.84 21.25
C HIS A 627 21.04 -5.77 21.78
N LEU A 628 21.29 -4.87 22.72
CA LEU A 628 22.53 -4.80 23.49
C LEU A 628 22.20 -5.07 24.96
N ASP A 629 22.59 -6.26 25.45
CA ASP A 629 22.45 -6.61 26.86
C ASP A 629 23.77 -6.32 27.58
N GLU A 630 23.89 -5.09 28.08
CA GLU A 630 25.05 -4.64 28.82
C GLU A 630 25.30 -5.48 30.08
N LYS A 631 24.23 -5.83 30.82
CA LYS A 631 24.33 -6.55 32.10
C LYS A 631 24.70 -8.01 31.91
N GLY A 632 24.12 -8.68 30.90
CA GLY A 632 24.46 -10.05 30.53
C GLY A 632 25.71 -10.16 29.65
N GLY A 633 26.24 -9.04 29.15
CA GLY A 633 27.50 -8.99 28.40
C GLY A 633 27.39 -9.52 26.97
N THR A 634 26.25 -9.34 26.30
CA THR A 634 26.03 -9.85 24.93
C THR A 634 25.46 -8.81 23.97
N LEU A 635 25.72 -9.01 22.68
CA LEU A 635 25.17 -8.24 21.56
C LEU A 635 24.43 -9.19 20.62
N ASP A 636 23.14 -8.94 20.44
CA ASP A 636 22.28 -9.58 19.46
C ASP A 636 22.19 -8.75 18.19
N TYR A 637 22.45 -9.35 17.03
CA TYR A 637 22.49 -8.65 15.76
C TYR A 637 21.94 -9.48 14.60
N ILE A 638 21.44 -8.80 13.58
CA ILE A 638 20.97 -9.43 12.35
C ILE A 638 22.10 -9.48 11.33
N ALA A 639 22.36 -10.65 10.76
CA ALA A 639 23.32 -10.84 9.69
C ALA A 639 22.85 -11.92 8.71
N SER A 640 23.50 -12.01 7.55
CA SER A 640 23.28 -13.11 6.61
C SER A 640 24.53 -13.39 5.78
N PRO A 641 25.54 -14.08 6.36
CA PRO A 641 26.85 -14.25 5.73
C PRO A 641 26.82 -14.95 4.36
N GLU A 642 25.89 -15.87 4.16
CA GLU A 642 25.86 -16.73 2.96
C GLU A 642 24.87 -16.24 1.89
N ASN A 643 23.88 -15.44 2.28
CA ASN A 643 22.77 -15.06 1.39
C ASN A 643 22.20 -13.68 1.71
N GLY A 644 22.56 -12.67 0.91
CA GLY A 644 22.13 -11.29 1.13
C GLY A 644 20.62 -11.01 0.99
N THR A 645 19.82 -11.99 0.54
CA THR A 645 18.36 -11.88 0.45
C THR A 645 17.65 -12.29 1.75
N GLN A 646 18.36 -12.92 2.69
CA GLN A 646 17.82 -13.49 3.93
C GLN A 646 18.33 -12.75 5.17
N ARG A 647 17.72 -12.99 6.35
CA ARG A 647 18.05 -12.29 7.62
C ARG A 647 17.95 -13.24 8.80
N TYR A 648 19.02 -13.34 9.59
CA TYR A 648 19.12 -14.27 10.72
C TYR A 648 19.63 -13.56 11.97
N LEU A 649 19.21 -14.05 13.14
CA LEU A 649 19.69 -13.54 14.44
C LEU A 649 20.96 -14.26 14.84
N TYR A 650 21.96 -13.47 15.21
CA TYR A 650 23.22 -13.89 15.81
C TYR A 650 23.39 -13.24 17.17
N ARG A 651 24.17 -13.89 18.03
CA ARG A 651 24.63 -13.36 19.32
C ARG A 651 26.14 -13.48 19.42
N VAL A 652 26.78 -12.48 19.98
CA VAL A 652 28.21 -12.45 20.32
C VAL A 652 28.40 -11.87 21.72
N ASN A 653 29.45 -12.29 22.43
CA ASN A 653 29.80 -11.65 23.70
C ASN A 653 30.41 -10.27 23.46
N LEU A 654 30.31 -9.35 24.44
CA LEU A 654 30.93 -8.02 24.35
C LEU A 654 32.47 -8.03 24.42
N THR A 655 33.07 -9.21 24.57
CA THR A 655 34.48 -9.51 24.37
C THR A 655 34.86 -9.71 22.90
N GLY A 656 33.89 -10.05 22.04
CA GLY A 656 34.04 -10.35 20.61
C GLY A 656 34.16 -11.84 20.27
N ASP A 657 33.98 -12.75 21.24
CA ASP A 657 34.04 -14.20 21.07
C ASP A 657 32.64 -14.86 21.13
N ASP A 658 32.59 -16.16 20.81
CA ASP A 658 31.37 -16.99 20.78
C ASP A 658 30.22 -16.44 19.91
N SER A 659 30.58 -15.88 18.74
CA SER A 659 29.60 -15.43 17.76
C SER A 659 28.87 -16.62 17.12
N ARG A 660 27.55 -16.73 17.32
CA ARG A 660 26.74 -17.84 16.79
C ARG A 660 25.32 -17.43 16.38
N ARG A 661 24.75 -18.15 15.41
CA ARG A 661 23.35 -17.98 14.98
C ARG A 661 22.40 -18.54 16.04
N LEU A 662 21.39 -17.76 16.41
CA LEU A 662 20.31 -18.16 17.32
C LEU A 662 19.02 -18.54 16.58
N SER A 663 18.74 -17.91 15.42
CA SER A 663 17.55 -18.27 14.63
C SER A 663 17.64 -19.71 14.09
N PRO A 664 16.54 -20.49 14.03
CA PRO A 664 16.57 -21.91 13.66
C PRO A 664 17.22 -22.16 12.29
N ALA A 665 18.09 -23.17 12.19
CA ALA A 665 18.86 -23.46 10.97
C ALA A 665 17.99 -23.98 9.81
N ASP A 666 16.85 -24.60 10.12
CA ASP A 666 15.88 -25.15 9.18
C ASP A 666 14.87 -24.11 8.67
N GLN A 667 14.88 -22.89 9.22
CA GLN A 667 14.05 -21.78 8.78
C GLN A 667 14.87 -20.84 7.90
N SER A 668 14.52 -20.79 6.62
CA SER A 668 15.03 -19.80 5.66
C SER A 668 14.15 -18.56 5.61
N GLY A 669 14.65 -17.48 5.00
CA GLY A 669 13.88 -16.26 4.77
C GLY A 669 14.32 -15.12 5.67
N THR A 670 13.36 -14.38 6.21
CA THR A 670 13.60 -13.18 7.00
C THR A 670 13.08 -13.36 8.42
N HIS A 671 13.99 -13.20 9.38
CA HIS A 671 13.69 -13.14 10.81
C HIS A 671 13.85 -11.71 11.34
N SER A 672 12.98 -11.30 12.24
CA SER A 672 13.07 -10.04 13.00
C SER A 672 12.66 -10.25 14.45
N TYR A 673 13.19 -9.45 15.36
CA TYR A 673 13.09 -9.66 16.80
C TYR A 673 12.87 -8.33 17.53
N ASP A 674 11.97 -8.34 18.51
CA ASP A 674 11.85 -7.34 19.57
C ASP A 674 12.17 -8.06 20.89
N ILE A 675 13.36 -7.79 21.44
CA ILE A 675 14.00 -8.58 22.51
C ILE A 675 13.79 -7.90 23.87
N SER A 676 13.56 -8.70 24.92
CA SER A 676 13.43 -8.21 26.29
C SER A 676 14.73 -7.62 26.82
N GLU A 677 14.64 -6.73 27.81
CA GLU A 677 15.80 -6.04 28.40
C GLU A 677 16.92 -7.01 28.85
N ASP A 678 16.54 -8.15 29.42
CA ASP A 678 17.43 -9.21 29.91
C ASP A 678 17.86 -10.23 28.83
N ALA A 679 17.51 -9.98 27.57
CA ALA A 679 17.83 -10.81 26.41
C ALA A 679 17.42 -12.29 26.49
N ARG A 680 16.46 -12.63 27.38
CA ARG A 680 15.94 -13.99 27.57
C ARG A 680 14.68 -14.29 26.79
N TRP A 681 13.96 -13.26 26.33
CA TRP A 681 12.71 -13.41 25.58
C TRP A 681 12.72 -12.53 24.35
N ALA A 682 12.00 -12.94 23.32
CA ALA A 682 11.82 -12.12 22.13
C ALA A 682 10.46 -12.35 21.47
N VAL A 683 9.88 -11.27 20.96
CA VAL A 683 8.82 -11.36 19.95
C VAL A 683 9.52 -11.56 18.60
N HIS A 684 9.51 -12.80 18.13
CA HIS A 684 10.11 -13.22 16.88
C HIS A 684 9.05 -13.19 15.76
N THR A 685 9.37 -12.54 14.65
CA THR A 685 8.58 -12.61 13.41
C THR A 685 9.40 -13.28 12.31
N HIS A 686 8.85 -14.33 11.71
CA HIS A 686 9.45 -15.07 10.58
C HIS A 686 8.53 -15.06 9.37
N SER A 687 9.09 -14.84 8.18
CA SER A 687 8.37 -15.01 6.91
C SER A 687 9.32 -15.40 5.77
N THR A 688 8.76 -15.94 4.70
CA THR A 688 9.44 -16.12 3.41
C THR A 688 8.68 -15.38 2.32
N PHE A 689 9.23 -15.31 1.11
CA PHE A 689 8.61 -14.59 -0.01
C PHE A 689 7.12 -14.90 -0.24
N THR A 690 6.71 -16.16 -0.06
CA THR A 690 5.33 -16.62 -0.27
C THR A 690 4.62 -17.06 1.02
N THR A 691 5.29 -17.01 2.17
CA THR A 691 4.71 -17.46 3.45
C THR A 691 4.44 -16.27 4.36
N PRO A 692 3.18 -16.00 4.73
CA PRO A 692 2.84 -14.91 5.65
C PRO A 692 3.55 -14.99 6.99
N PRO A 693 3.75 -13.86 7.68
CA PRO A 693 4.54 -13.80 8.90
C PRO A 693 3.93 -14.62 10.04
N VAL A 694 4.72 -15.52 10.64
CA VAL A 694 4.40 -16.10 11.96
C VAL A 694 5.05 -15.22 13.02
N ILE A 695 4.26 -14.80 14.02
CA ILE A 695 4.73 -14.02 15.16
C ILE A 695 4.62 -14.87 16.42
N GLN A 696 5.75 -15.07 17.08
CA GLN A 696 5.90 -15.95 18.25
C GLN A 696 6.61 -15.23 19.38
N LEU A 697 6.27 -15.59 20.60
CA LEU A 697 7.11 -15.35 21.76
C LEU A 697 8.07 -16.54 21.89
N VAL A 698 9.37 -16.26 21.86
CA VAL A 698 10.44 -17.27 21.99
C VAL A 698 11.32 -16.96 23.19
N SER A 699 11.93 -17.97 23.79
CA SER A 699 13.04 -17.79 24.74
C SER A 699 14.38 -17.79 24.01
N LEU A 700 15.35 -17.05 24.53
CA LEU A 700 16.73 -16.98 24.07
C LEU A 700 17.67 -17.47 25.19
N PRO A 701 18.83 -18.06 24.87
CA PRO A 701 19.40 -18.20 23.52
C PRO A 701 18.86 -19.39 22.70
N ASP A 702 18.13 -20.34 23.31
CA ASP A 702 17.75 -21.61 22.67
C ASP A 702 16.71 -21.50 21.53
N HIS A 703 16.14 -20.31 21.32
CA HIS A 703 15.05 -20.04 20.36
C HIS A 703 13.86 -21.01 20.52
N LYS A 704 13.48 -21.32 21.77
CA LYS A 704 12.33 -22.19 22.03
C LYS A 704 11.04 -21.38 21.92
N THR A 705 10.10 -21.83 21.09
CA THR A 705 8.76 -21.24 21.04
C THR A 705 8.03 -21.46 22.36
N ILE A 706 7.61 -20.36 22.99
CA ILE A 706 6.81 -20.35 24.22
C ILE A 706 5.34 -20.22 23.87
N ARG A 707 5.02 -19.33 22.93
CA ARG A 707 3.66 -19.05 22.50
C ARG A 707 3.63 -18.56 21.06
N VAL A 708 2.62 -18.97 20.32
CA VAL A 708 2.30 -18.34 19.03
C VAL A 708 1.38 -17.17 19.31
N LEU A 709 1.82 -15.95 18.95
CA LEU A 709 1.04 -14.73 19.15
C LEU A 709 0.13 -14.47 17.96
N LYS A 710 0.63 -14.69 16.74
CA LYS A 710 -0.12 -14.63 15.48
C LYS A 710 0.43 -15.65 14.48
N ASP A 711 -0.40 -16.60 14.07
CA ASP A 711 -0.05 -17.61 13.06
C ASP A 711 -0.55 -17.27 11.65
N GLN A 712 -1.38 -16.22 11.52
CA GLN A 712 -2.06 -15.85 10.28
C GLN A 712 -2.99 -16.95 9.74
N ALA A 713 -3.60 -17.77 10.60
CA ALA A 713 -4.41 -18.93 10.19
C ALA A 713 -5.45 -18.60 9.10
N LYS A 714 -6.23 -17.53 9.27
CA LYS A 714 -7.24 -17.10 8.29
C LYS A 714 -6.64 -16.73 6.94
N LEU A 715 -5.51 -16.02 6.94
CA LEU A 715 -4.81 -15.64 5.73
C LEU A 715 -4.22 -16.86 5.03
N ARG A 716 -3.59 -17.77 5.79
CA ARG A 716 -3.05 -19.03 5.28
C ARG A 716 -4.13 -19.90 4.65
N GLU A 717 -5.30 -20.02 5.29
CA GLU A 717 -6.45 -20.77 4.76
C GLU A 717 -6.92 -20.19 3.41
N LYS A 718 -6.97 -18.85 3.29
CA LYS A 718 -7.34 -18.19 2.04
C LYS A 718 -6.28 -18.35 0.96
N LEU A 719 -5.00 -18.21 1.30
CA LEU A 719 -3.88 -18.42 0.36
C LEU A 719 -3.78 -19.86 -0.10
N ALA A 720 -4.11 -20.84 0.74
CA ALA A 720 -4.12 -22.25 0.37
C ALA A 720 -5.16 -22.57 -0.73
N LYS A 721 -6.19 -21.72 -0.88
CA LYS A 721 -7.19 -21.82 -1.95
C LYS A 721 -6.75 -21.16 -3.25
N VAL A 722 -5.68 -20.36 -3.23
CA VAL A 722 -5.11 -19.65 -4.39
C VAL A 722 -4.02 -20.51 -5.04
N THR A 723 -4.04 -20.64 -6.37
CA THR A 723 -2.91 -21.24 -7.10
C THR A 723 -1.79 -20.21 -7.22
N LEU A 724 -0.97 -20.10 -6.18
CA LEU A 724 0.16 -19.17 -6.17
C LEU A 724 1.23 -19.59 -7.19
N PRO A 725 1.79 -18.63 -7.95
CA PRO A 725 2.87 -18.89 -8.90
C PRO A 725 4.16 -19.30 -8.20
N LYS A 726 5.01 -20.04 -8.92
CA LYS A 726 6.34 -20.42 -8.43
C LYS A 726 7.28 -19.22 -8.51
N THR A 727 7.98 -18.95 -7.41
CA THR A 727 9.05 -17.94 -7.35
C THR A 727 10.40 -18.64 -7.27
N GLU A 728 11.36 -18.20 -8.08
CA GLU A 728 12.75 -18.63 -8.05
C GLU A 728 13.63 -17.45 -7.66
N PHE A 729 14.45 -17.59 -6.61
CA PHE A 729 15.59 -16.70 -6.37
C PHE A 729 16.76 -17.17 -7.23
N LEU A 730 17.44 -16.23 -7.88
CA LEU A 730 18.52 -16.51 -8.80
C LEU A 730 19.62 -15.44 -8.72
N ARG A 731 20.77 -15.74 -9.30
CA ARG A 731 21.80 -14.74 -9.62
C ARG A 731 21.86 -14.50 -11.12
N VAL A 732 21.95 -13.22 -11.50
CA VAL A 732 22.07 -12.75 -12.88
C VAL A 732 23.49 -12.24 -13.09
N ASP A 733 24.28 -12.98 -13.86
CA ASP A 733 25.60 -12.54 -14.30
C ASP A 733 25.45 -11.45 -15.37
N ILE A 734 26.02 -10.27 -15.10
CA ILE A 734 25.99 -9.12 -16.01
C ILE A 734 27.37 -8.84 -16.64
N GLY A 735 28.31 -9.77 -16.51
CA GLY A 735 29.69 -9.64 -16.96
C GLY A 735 30.61 -8.97 -15.93
N ASP A 736 31.89 -8.89 -16.26
CA ASP A 736 32.93 -8.20 -15.47
C ASP A 736 33.06 -8.72 -14.01
N GLY A 737 32.70 -9.99 -13.78
CA GLY A 737 32.70 -10.60 -12.45
C GLY A 737 31.55 -10.17 -11.54
N ILE A 738 30.51 -9.50 -12.07
CA ILE A 738 29.39 -8.99 -11.30
C ILE A 738 28.16 -9.89 -11.49
N ALA A 739 27.68 -10.45 -10.38
CA ALA A 739 26.41 -11.19 -10.33
C ALA A 739 25.42 -10.48 -9.40
N LEU A 740 24.26 -10.09 -9.95
CA LEU A 740 23.18 -9.45 -9.21
C LEU A 740 22.26 -10.51 -8.61
N ASP A 741 21.84 -10.33 -7.36
CA ASP A 741 20.77 -11.16 -6.81
C ASP A 741 19.43 -10.74 -7.44
N GLY A 742 18.56 -11.71 -7.70
CA GLY A 742 17.26 -11.50 -8.31
C GLY A 742 16.22 -12.53 -7.90
N TRP A 743 14.96 -12.25 -8.22
CA TRP A 743 13.88 -13.22 -8.17
C TRP A 743 13.04 -13.16 -9.44
N CYS A 744 12.37 -14.27 -9.75
CA CYS A 744 11.49 -14.41 -10.90
C CYS A 744 10.22 -15.19 -10.50
N ILE A 745 9.06 -14.61 -10.77
CA ILE A 745 7.74 -15.22 -10.59
C ILE A 745 7.25 -15.68 -11.97
N ARG A 746 7.03 -16.99 -12.14
CA ARG A 746 6.51 -17.57 -13.38
C ARG A 746 5.02 -17.91 -13.26
N PRO A 747 4.26 -17.89 -14.38
CA PRO A 747 2.87 -18.35 -14.38
C PRO A 747 2.70 -19.75 -13.76
N PRO A 748 1.59 -20.04 -13.05
CA PRO A 748 1.38 -21.38 -12.48
C PRO A 748 1.34 -22.50 -13.52
N ASP A 749 0.85 -22.20 -14.72
CA ASP A 749 0.76 -23.05 -15.91
C ASP A 749 1.91 -22.78 -16.90
N PHE A 750 3.09 -22.46 -16.36
CA PHE A 750 4.26 -22.11 -17.17
C PHE A 750 4.61 -23.20 -18.21
N ASP A 751 4.76 -22.76 -19.46
CA ASP A 751 5.17 -23.55 -20.60
C ASP A 751 6.39 -22.89 -21.25
N ALA A 752 7.55 -23.56 -21.17
CA ALA A 752 8.79 -23.05 -21.71
C ALA A 752 8.81 -22.86 -23.23
N SER A 753 7.84 -23.42 -23.97
CA SER A 753 7.69 -23.21 -25.42
C SER A 753 7.00 -21.89 -25.78
N ARG A 754 6.28 -21.27 -24.85
CA ARG A 754 5.60 -19.98 -25.03
C ARG A 754 6.55 -18.81 -24.85
N LYS A 755 6.15 -17.66 -25.39
CA LYS A 755 6.84 -16.37 -25.20
C LYS A 755 6.02 -15.48 -24.27
N TYR A 756 6.57 -15.14 -23.12
CA TYR A 756 5.93 -14.34 -22.09
C TYR A 756 6.44 -12.89 -22.08
N PRO A 757 5.57 -11.90 -21.81
CA PRO A 757 6.02 -10.56 -21.47
C PRO A 757 6.76 -10.58 -20.13
N LEU A 758 7.84 -9.81 -20.03
CA LEU A 758 8.62 -9.60 -18.80
C LEU A 758 8.23 -8.27 -18.17
N LEU A 759 7.89 -8.26 -16.89
CA LEU A 759 7.73 -7.03 -16.11
C LEU A 759 8.80 -6.99 -15.01
N MET A 760 9.70 -6.01 -15.08
CA MET A 760 10.69 -5.74 -14.05
C MET A 760 10.08 -4.87 -12.94
N HIS A 761 10.26 -5.28 -11.69
CA HIS A 761 10.01 -4.45 -10.50
C HIS A 761 11.34 -3.92 -9.98
N VAL A 762 11.48 -2.60 -9.89
CA VAL A 762 12.76 -1.95 -9.53
C VAL A 762 12.60 -0.97 -8.39
N TYR A 763 13.64 -0.88 -7.54
CA TYR A 763 13.91 0.31 -6.74
C TYR A 763 15.22 0.97 -7.19
N GLY A 764 16.32 0.21 -7.23
CA GLY A 764 17.56 0.60 -7.93
C GLY A 764 18.39 1.71 -7.28
N GLU A 765 17.96 2.27 -6.15
CA GLU A 765 18.66 3.34 -5.43
C GLU A 765 19.00 2.93 -3.98
N PRO A 766 19.93 3.64 -3.28
CA PRO A 766 20.41 3.28 -1.94
C PRO A 766 19.35 3.11 -0.85
N ALA A 767 18.15 3.67 -1.01
CA ALA A 767 17.10 3.58 0.01
C ALA A 767 16.30 2.26 0.03
N GLY A 768 16.51 1.31 -0.90
CA GLY A 768 15.66 0.12 -0.95
C GLY A 768 16.26 -1.10 -1.65
N GLN A 769 16.01 -2.26 -1.04
CA GLN A 769 16.30 -3.59 -1.59
C GLN A 769 14.98 -4.24 -2.04
N THR A 770 14.90 -4.72 -3.28
CA THR A 770 13.71 -5.43 -3.79
C THR A 770 13.85 -6.95 -3.78
N VAL A 771 15.08 -7.47 -3.69
CA VAL A 771 15.38 -8.90 -3.68
C VAL A 771 15.62 -9.36 -2.24
N LYS A 772 14.51 -9.56 -1.53
CA LYS A 772 14.48 -10.03 -0.14
C LYS A 772 13.51 -11.20 0.02
N ASP A 773 13.96 -12.28 0.64
CA ASP A 773 13.13 -13.44 0.96
C ASP A 773 12.28 -13.16 2.20
N SER A 774 11.21 -12.41 1.98
CA SER A 774 10.26 -11.95 3.00
C SER A 774 8.88 -11.76 2.39
N TRP A 775 7.83 -11.95 3.19
CA TRP A 775 6.45 -11.75 2.73
C TRP A 775 6.25 -10.32 2.24
N GLY A 776 5.90 -10.17 0.97
CA GLY A 776 5.70 -8.85 0.34
C GLY A 776 4.24 -8.39 0.25
N GLY A 777 3.33 -9.09 0.95
CA GLY A 777 1.93 -8.70 1.11
C GLY A 777 1.18 -8.46 -0.20
N GLN A 778 0.34 -7.42 -0.21
CA GLN A 778 -0.53 -7.10 -1.35
C GLN A 778 0.23 -6.85 -2.66
N ARG A 779 1.47 -6.31 -2.61
CA ARG A 779 2.27 -6.07 -3.82
C ARG A 779 2.70 -7.38 -4.47
N ILE A 780 3.18 -8.34 -3.69
CA ILE A 780 3.55 -9.67 -4.23
C ILE A 780 2.32 -10.45 -4.66
N LEU A 781 1.17 -10.26 -4.01
CA LEU A 781 -0.09 -10.82 -4.50
C LEU A 781 -0.53 -10.19 -5.82
N TRP A 782 -0.30 -8.88 -6.03
CA TRP A 782 -0.55 -8.24 -7.32
C TRP A 782 0.40 -8.77 -8.41
N HIS A 783 1.70 -8.93 -8.12
CA HIS A 783 2.63 -9.60 -9.04
C HIS A 783 2.22 -11.04 -9.33
N SER A 784 1.74 -11.76 -8.32
CA SER A 784 1.25 -13.12 -8.47
C SER A 784 0.00 -13.19 -9.34
N MET A 785 -0.90 -12.21 -9.22
CA MET A 785 -2.06 -12.05 -10.08
C MET A 785 -1.65 -11.80 -11.53
N LEU A 786 -0.69 -10.92 -11.78
CA LEU A 786 -0.14 -10.71 -13.13
C LEU A 786 0.49 -12.01 -13.67
N ALA A 787 1.21 -12.76 -12.84
CA ALA A 787 1.75 -14.06 -13.27
C ALA A 787 0.64 -15.07 -13.62
N GLN A 788 -0.46 -15.11 -12.86
CA GLN A 788 -1.65 -15.92 -13.20
C GLN A 788 -2.32 -15.50 -14.53
N GLN A 789 -2.10 -14.26 -14.96
CA GLN A 789 -2.58 -13.73 -16.24
C GLN A 789 -1.59 -13.95 -17.39
N GLY A 790 -0.41 -14.53 -17.12
CA GLY A 790 0.59 -14.86 -18.14
C GLY A 790 1.74 -13.85 -18.27
N TYR A 791 2.03 -13.06 -17.24
CA TYR A 791 3.27 -12.29 -17.16
C TYR A 791 4.38 -13.09 -16.47
N ILE A 792 5.63 -12.86 -16.85
CA ILE A 792 6.76 -13.15 -15.95
C ILE A 792 7.13 -11.86 -15.25
N VAL A 793 7.14 -11.87 -13.92
CA VAL A 793 7.53 -10.71 -13.11
C VAL A 793 8.89 -11.02 -12.47
N ALA A 794 9.84 -10.10 -12.58
CA ALA A 794 11.16 -10.29 -12.00
C ALA A 794 11.69 -9.02 -11.33
N SER A 795 12.73 -9.16 -10.54
CA SER A 795 13.45 -8.05 -9.92
C SER A 795 14.92 -8.42 -9.77
N VAL A 796 15.80 -7.42 -9.84
CA VAL A 796 17.22 -7.53 -9.53
C VAL A 796 17.63 -6.37 -8.64
N ASP A 797 18.60 -6.59 -7.76
CA ASP A 797 19.25 -5.51 -7.01
C ASP A 797 20.61 -5.24 -7.66
N THR A 798 20.78 -4.04 -8.23
CA THR A 798 22.04 -3.56 -8.81
C THR A 798 23.03 -3.16 -7.72
N ARG A 799 24.30 -2.93 -8.09
CA ARG A 799 25.23 -2.25 -7.16
C ARG A 799 24.69 -0.87 -6.82
N GLY A 800 24.88 -0.44 -5.57
CA GLY A 800 24.27 0.77 -5.03
C GLY A 800 23.09 0.54 -4.09
N THR A 801 22.38 -0.58 -4.19
CA THR A 801 21.28 -0.93 -3.27
C THR A 801 21.82 -1.25 -1.87
N PRO A 802 20.99 -1.16 -0.81
CA PRO A 802 21.41 -1.47 0.56
C PRO A 802 21.54 -2.97 0.82
N SER A 803 21.74 -3.79 -0.22
CA SER A 803 21.99 -5.22 -0.08
C SER A 803 23.23 -5.46 0.80
N PRO A 804 23.18 -6.46 1.72
CA PRO A 804 24.28 -6.75 2.65
C PRO A 804 25.38 -7.55 1.94
N ARG A 805 26.08 -6.88 1.01
CA ARG A 805 27.13 -7.41 0.15
C ARG A 805 28.43 -6.62 0.26
N GLY A 806 28.64 -5.99 1.41
CA GLY A 806 29.81 -5.19 1.73
C GLY A 806 29.72 -3.74 1.23
N ARG A 807 30.66 -2.95 1.73
CA ARG A 807 30.81 -1.52 1.45
C ARG A 807 30.92 -1.25 -0.04
N ASP A 808 31.79 -1.98 -0.73
CA ASP A 808 32.10 -1.72 -2.14
C ASP A 808 30.91 -1.96 -3.06
N TRP A 809 30.02 -2.89 -2.70
CA TRP A 809 28.75 -3.09 -3.39
C TRP A 809 27.83 -1.88 -3.23
N ARG A 810 27.59 -1.46 -1.98
CA ARG A 810 26.69 -0.33 -1.66
C ARG A 810 27.20 0.98 -2.22
N LYS A 811 28.51 1.24 -2.13
CA LYS A 811 29.10 2.54 -2.46
C LYS A 811 29.54 2.69 -3.91
N ALA A 812 29.44 1.64 -4.73
CA ALA A 812 29.75 1.71 -6.16
C ALA A 812 28.95 2.79 -6.92
N ILE A 813 27.74 3.12 -6.45
CA ILE A 813 26.85 4.10 -7.08
C ILE A 813 27.20 5.56 -6.76
N TYR A 814 28.17 5.81 -5.86
CA TYR A 814 28.53 7.15 -5.44
C TYR A 814 28.81 8.06 -6.65
N ARG A 815 28.14 9.20 -6.68
CA ARG A 815 28.18 10.23 -7.73
C ARG A 815 27.60 9.81 -9.08
N GLN A 816 26.96 8.64 -9.17
CA GLN A 816 26.47 8.02 -10.40
C GLN A 816 25.04 7.45 -10.25
N LEU A 817 24.25 7.96 -9.32
CA LEU A 817 22.84 7.61 -9.15
C LEU A 817 22.06 7.94 -10.44
N GLY A 818 21.24 7.00 -10.91
CA GLY A 818 20.57 7.04 -12.22
C GLY A 818 21.46 6.59 -13.40
N ILE A 819 22.80 6.65 -13.26
CA ILE A 819 23.74 6.25 -14.30
C ILE A 819 24.11 4.77 -14.18
N LEU A 820 24.64 4.36 -13.03
CA LEU A 820 25.13 3.00 -12.81
C LEU A 820 23.98 1.99 -12.72
N ASN A 821 23.01 2.24 -11.85
CA ASN A 821 21.87 1.36 -11.61
C ASN A 821 21.07 1.12 -12.89
N SER A 822 20.80 2.14 -13.70
CA SER A 822 20.07 1.93 -14.97
C SER A 822 20.87 1.10 -15.98
N ALA A 823 22.20 1.24 -16.02
CA ALA A 823 23.06 0.43 -16.88
C ALA A 823 23.12 -1.04 -16.47
N GLU A 824 23.24 -1.30 -15.17
CA GLU A 824 23.24 -2.66 -14.65
C GLU A 824 21.89 -3.34 -14.76
N GLU A 825 20.79 -2.62 -14.51
CA GLU A 825 19.42 -3.10 -14.75
C GLU A 825 19.24 -3.52 -16.21
N ALA A 826 19.68 -2.69 -17.16
CA ALA A 826 19.61 -3.02 -18.58
C ALA A 826 20.47 -4.23 -18.97
N LYS A 827 21.68 -4.36 -18.40
CA LYS A 827 22.52 -5.56 -18.60
C LYS A 827 21.83 -6.81 -18.02
N ALA A 828 21.23 -6.71 -16.84
CA ALA A 828 20.53 -7.80 -16.19
C ALA A 828 19.33 -8.28 -17.01
N VAL A 829 18.51 -7.35 -17.51
CA VAL A 829 17.40 -7.69 -18.41
C VAL A 829 17.90 -8.37 -19.68
N ARG A 830 18.97 -7.88 -20.31
CA ARG A 830 19.58 -8.55 -21.48
C ARG A 830 20.06 -9.96 -21.16
N ALA A 831 20.72 -10.15 -20.01
CA ALA A 831 21.17 -11.46 -19.55
C ALA A 831 19.99 -12.41 -19.29
N LEU A 832 18.89 -11.92 -18.70
CA LEU A 832 17.66 -12.69 -18.51
C LEU A 832 17.05 -13.11 -19.86
N LEU A 833 16.92 -12.18 -20.81
CA LEU A 833 16.40 -12.46 -22.16
C LEU A 833 17.26 -13.50 -22.91
N GLN A 834 18.58 -13.47 -22.72
CA GLN A 834 19.50 -14.45 -23.29
C GLN A 834 19.39 -15.81 -22.60
N ARG A 835 19.32 -15.82 -21.26
CA ARG A 835 19.24 -17.05 -20.44
C ARG A 835 17.91 -17.79 -20.61
N PHE A 836 16.82 -17.05 -20.81
CA PHE A 836 15.48 -17.60 -20.79
C PHE A 836 14.77 -17.39 -22.12
N ALA A 837 14.85 -18.39 -23.00
CA ALA A 837 14.24 -18.36 -24.32
C ALA A 837 12.71 -18.16 -24.31
N HIS A 838 12.02 -18.40 -23.19
CA HIS A 838 10.58 -18.17 -23.07
C HIS A 838 10.23 -16.70 -22.79
N LEU A 839 11.21 -15.80 -22.61
CA LEU A 839 10.94 -14.36 -22.51
C LEU A 839 10.85 -13.75 -23.91
N ASP A 840 9.91 -12.82 -24.08
CA ASP A 840 9.75 -12.06 -25.32
C ASP A 840 10.55 -10.75 -25.27
N PRO A 841 11.64 -10.62 -26.07
CA PRO A 841 12.45 -9.40 -26.05
C PRO A 841 11.72 -8.16 -26.58
N LYS A 842 10.54 -8.31 -27.21
CA LYS A 842 9.71 -7.19 -27.68
C LYS A 842 8.68 -6.73 -26.65
N ARG A 843 8.53 -7.45 -25.53
CA ARG A 843 7.54 -7.15 -24.49
C ARG A 843 8.22 -7.15 -23.13
N VAL A 844 9.03 -6.11 -22.90
CA VAL A 844 9.69 -5.86 -21.61
C VAL A 844 9.15 -4.57 -21.03
N GLY A 845 8.48 -4.69 -19.88
CA GLY A 845 8.03 -3.57 -19.07
C GLY A 845 8.89 -3.39 -17.83
N ILE A 846 8.84 -2.20 -17.24
CA ILE A 846 9.44 -1.90 -15.93
C ILE A 846 8.52 -1.04 -15.08
N TRP A 847 8.50 -1.24 -13.78
CA TRP A 847 7.79 -0.37 -12.86
C TRP A 847 8.50 -0.22 -11.51
N GLY A 848 8.30 0.95 -10.90
CA GLY A 848 8.83 1.26 -9.57
C GLY A 848 8.22 2.52 -8.97
N TRP A 849 8.52 2.76 -7.69
CA TRP A 849 8.02 3.88 -6.90
C TRP A 849 9.17 4.65 -6.26
N SER A 850 9.10 5.98 -6.21
CA SER A 850 10.14 6.84 -5.60
C SER A 850 11.44 6.73 -6.38
N GLY A 851 12.57 6.37 -5.76
CA GLY A 851 13.80 5.99 -6.46
C GLY A 851 13.59 4.88 -7.51
N GLY A 852 12.64 3.97 -7.29
CA GLY A 852 12.21 3.00 -8.31
C GLY A 852 11.44 3.62 -9.48
N GLY A 853 10.70 4.70 -9.23
CA GLY A 853 10.07 5.50 -10.26
C GLY A 853 11.12 6.21 -11.12
N SER A 854 12.14 6.80 -10.49
CA SER A 854 13.30 7.38 -11.16
C SER A 854 14.03 6.34 -12.01
N SER A 855 14.32 5.16 -11.44
CA SER A 855 14.94 4.04 -12.16
C SER A 855 14.11 3.54 -13.34
N SER A 856 12.77 3.56 -13.23
CA SER A 856 11.87 3.21 -14.34
C SER A 856 11.92 4.24 -15.47
N LEU A 857 12.02 5.54 -15.13
CA LEU A 857 12.23 6.60 -16.12
C LEU A 857 13.61 6.49 -16.80
N ASP A 858 14.68 6.29 -16.02
CA ASP A 858 16.03 6.11 -16.56
C ASP A 858 16.09 4.89 -17.49
N ALA A 859 15.44 3.78 -17.14
CA ALA A 859 15.37 2.60 -17.98
C ALA A 859 14.72 2.88 -19.36
N ILE A 860 13.51 3.47 -19.37
CA ILE A 860 12.75 3.70 -20.62
C ILE A 860 13.35 4.82 -21.48
N PHE A 861 14.00 5.82 -20.88
CA PHE A 861 14.64 6.90 -21.62
C PHE A 861 16.02 6.51 -22.15
N ARG A 862 16.86 5.83 -21.34
CA ARG A 862 18.26 5.55 -21.71
C ARG A 862 18.40 4.24 -22.51
N TYR A 863 17.47 3.30 -22.34
CA TYR A 863 17.45 2.02 -23.04
C TYR A 863 16.11 1.79 -23.77
N PRO A 864 15.66 2.72 -24.62
CA PRO A 864 14.33 2.70 -25.23
C PRO A 864 14.11 1.55 -26.23
N ASP A 865 15.19 0.90 -26.68
CA ASP A 865 15.13 -0.30 -27.54
C ASP A 865 14.96 -1.60 -26.74
N LEU A 866 15.15 -1.55 -25.41
CA LEU A 866 15.00 -2.69 -24.51
C LEU A 866 13.63 -2.70 -23.83
N TYR A 867 13.16 -1.55 -23.37
CA TYR A 867 11.89 -1.43 -22.64
C TYR A 867 10.79 -0.86 -23.56
N SER A 868 9.66 -1.57 -23.66
CA SER A 868 8.52 -1.13 -24.45
C SER A 868 7.51 -0.30 -23.64
N THR A 869 7.48 -0.50 -22.32
CA THR A 869 6.49 0.11 -21.42
C THR A 869 7.10 0.39 -20.05
N ALA A 870 6.81 1.55 -19.45
CA ALA A 870 7.25 1.88 -18.09
C ALA A 870 6.14 2.52 -17.26
N ILE A 871 6.11 2.20 -15.96
CA ILE A 871 5.25 2.84 -14.96
C ILE A 871 6.13 3.44 -13.87
N ALA A 872 6.12 4.77 -13.75
CA ALA A 872 6.89 5.50 -12.74
C ALA A 872 5.96 6.15 -11.71
N VAL A 873 6.00 5.67 -10.47
CA VAL A 873 5.19 6.21 -9.37
C VAL A 873 6.04 7.13 -8.49
N ALA A 874 5.58 8.37 -8.26
CA ALA A 874 6.26 9.43 -7.52
C ALA A 874 7.78 9.55 -7.82
N PRO A 875 8.19 9.67 -9.10
CA PRO A 875 9.60 9.64 -9.48
C PRO A 875 10.35 10.95 -9.17
N VAL A 876 11.64 10.86 -8.89
CA VAL A 876 12.56 12.01 -8.89
C VAL A 876 13.02 12.25 -10.34
N GLY A 877 12.29 13.10 -11.07
CA GLY A 877 12.61 13.41 -12.47
C GLY A 877 13.86 14.28 -12.67
N ASP A 878 14.22 15.08 -11.66
CA ASP A 878 15.40 15.93 -11.63
C ASP A 878 16.01 15.87 -10.22
N ARG A 879 17.23 15.33 -10.14
CA ARG A 879 17.96 15.11 -8.89
C ARG A 879 18.25 16.39 -8.13
N ALA A 880 18.43 17.51 -8.83
CA ALA A 880 18.64 18.80 -8.16
C ALA A 880 17.39 19.31 -7.41
N LEU A 881 16.22 18.67 -7.61
CA LEU A 881 14.98 19.02 -6.93
C LEU A 881 14.72 18.22 -5.66
N TYR A 882 15.50 17.18 -5.37
CA TYR A 882 15.37 16.41 -4.14
C TYR A 882 16.13 17.06 -2.98
N ASP A 883 15.93 16.57 -1.76
CA ASP A 883 16.48 17.19 -0.57
C ASP A 883 18.02 17.11 -0.53
N SER A 884 18.62 18.00 0.25
CA SER A 884 20.07 18.10 0.36
C SER A 884 20.73 16.94 1.11
N ILE A 885 20.11 16.34 2.13
CA ILE A 885 20.80 15.32 2.92
C ILE A 885 20.92 14.03 2.11
N TYR A 886 19.81 13.55 1.52
CA TYR A 886 19.83 12.34 0.70
C TYR A 886 20.67 12.54 -0.55
N GLU A 887 20.36 13.57 -1.35
CA GLU A 887 20.96 13.69 -2.67
C GLU A 887 22.45 14.01 -2.57
N GLU A 888 22.89 14.87 -1.65
CA GLU A 888 24.33 15.20 -1.52
C GLU A 888 25.14 14.03 -0.93
N ARG A 889 24.53 13.16 -0.10
CA ARG A 889 25.19 11.94 0.42
C ARG A 889 25.62 11.02 -0.70
N TYR A 890 24.73 10.79 -1.67
CA TYR A 890 24.99 9.84 -2.76
C TYR A 890 25.57 10.48 -4.01
N MET A 891 25.30 11.77 -4.27
CA MET A 891 25.74 12.48 -5.48
C MET A 891 26.85 13.50 -5.26
N GLY A 892 27.25 13.78 -4.01
CA GLY A 892 28.13 14.90 -3.69
C GLY A 892 27.43 16.25 -3.89
N LEU A 893 28.15 17.37 -3.78
CA LEU A 893 27.55 18.68 -4.00
C LEU A 893 27.28 18.94 -5.49
N PRO A 894 26.16 19.59 -5.87
CA PRO A 894 25.86 19.90 -7.27
C PRO A 894 26.97 20.66 -8.00
N LYS A 895 27.64 21.59 -7.32
CA LYS A 895 28.77 22.34 -7.87
C LYS A 895 29.98 21.46 -8.22
N ASP A 896 30.17 20.36 -7.49
CA ASP A 896 31.32 19.48 -7.64
C ASP A 896 31.02 18.29 -8.54
N ASN A 897 29.74 17.98 -8.79
CA ASN A 897 29.26 16.83 -9.57
C ASN A 897 28.18 17.18 -10.60
N ALA A 898 28.29 18.33 -11.27
CA ALA A 898 27.26 18.84 -12.18
C ALA A 898 26.84 17.82 -13.26
N ASP A 899 27.80 17.11 -13.86
CA ASP A 899 27.51 16.07 -14.86
C ASP A 899 26.81 14.86 -14.26
N GLY A 900 27.16 14.44 -13.04
CA GLY A 900 26.44 13.37 -12.34
C GLY A 900 24.98 13.74 -12.11
N TYR A 901 24.71 14.95 -11.60
CA TYR A 901 23.34 15.46 -11.42
C TYR A 901 22.56 15.53 -12.73
N ARG A 902 23.19 16.01 -13.80
CA ARG A 902 22.55 16.12 -15.12
C ARG A 902 22.32 14.76 -15.76
N LEU A 903 23.35 13.94 -15.90
CA LEU A 903 23.30 12.64 -16.59
C LEU A 903 22.56 11.57 -15.79
N GLY A 904 22.50 11.70 -14.47
CA GLY A 904 21.73 10.85 -13.58
C GLY A 904 20.26 11.25 -13.42
N SER A 905 19.86 12.41 -13.96
CA SER A 905 18.45 12.85 -13.94
C SER A 905 17.71 12.35 -15.16
N PRO A 906 16.55 11.68 -15.00
CA PRO A 906 15.73 11.26 -16.14
C PRO A 906 15.37 12.40 -17.12
N LEU A 907 15.21 13.61 -16.61
CA LEU A 907 14.92 14.81 -17.40
C LEU A 907 15.90 15.02 -18.58
N ALA A 908 17.17 14.66 -18.43
CA ALA A 908 18.18 14.85 -19.47
C ALA A 908 18.03 13.91 -20.68
N HIS A 909 17.24 12.84 -20.54
CA HIS A 909 17.11 11.76 -21.53
C HIS A 909 15.70 11.67 -22.13
N VAL A 910 14.80 12.60 -21.80
CA VAL A 910 13.39 12.60 -22.23
C VAL A 910 13.19 12.46 -23.74
N LYS A 911 14.06 13.11 -24.52
CA LYS A 911 14.04 13.06 -26.00
C LYS A 911 14.18 11.65 -26.58
N ASP A 912 14.71 10.71 -25.80
CA ASP A 912 15.01 9.36 -26.25
C ASP A 912 13.83 8.39 -26.01
N LEU A 913 12.73 8.83 -25.38
CA LEU A 913 11.51 8.01 -25.20
C LEU A 913 10.98 7.49 -26.55
N LYS A 914 10.84 6.16 -26.66
CA LYS A 914 10.17 5.46 -27.78
C LYS A 914 8.93 4.66 -27.36
N GLY A 915 8.91 4.13 -26.14
CA GLY A 915 7.85 3.26 -25.62
C GLY A 915 6.70 3.99 -24.93
N ASN A 916 5.85 3.22 -24.24
CA ASN A 916 4.70 3.72 -23.50
C ASN A 916 5.10 4.10 -22.06
N LEU A 917 4.76 5.30 -21.62
CA LEU A 917 5.09 5.79 -20.28
C LEU A 917 3.84 6.23 -19.52
N LEU A 918 3.63 5.65 -18.33
CA LEU A 918 2.67 6.11 -17.33
C LEU A 918 3.41 6.71 -16.12
N ILE A 919 3.11 7.96 -15.80
CA ILE A 919 3.59 8.66 -14.60
C ILE A 919 2.43 8.78 -13.61
N ILE A 920 2.63 8.39 -12.36
CA ILE A 920 1.63 8.49 -11.30
C ILE A 920 2.21 9.28 -10.14
N HIS A 921 1.51 10.29 -9.61
CA HIS A 921 2.08 11.11 -8.53
C HIS A 921 1.01 11.74 -7.64
N GLY A 922 1.22 11.72 -6.32
CA GLY A 922 0.42 12.52 -5.38
C GLY A 922 0.73 14.02 -5.50
N THR A 923 -0.29 14.86 -5.70
CA THR A 923 -0.06 16.32 -5.82
C THR A 923 0.25 17.00 -4.48
N GLY A 924 0.09 16.27 -3.35
CA GLY A 924 0.42 16.71 -2.00
C GLY A 924 1.64 16.00 -1.41
N ASP A 925 2.52 15.47 -2.28
CA ASP A 925 3.74 14.77 -1.89
C ASP A 925 4.76 15.75 -1.27
N ASP A 926 5.02 15.58 0.02
CA ASP A 926 5.95 16.39 0.81
C ASP A 926 7.41 15.93 0.71
N ASN A 927 7.68 14.80 0.05
CA ASN A 927 9.00 14.21 -0.06
C ASN A 927 9.53 14.32 -1.50
N VAL A 928 8.96 13.56 -2.44
CA VAL A 928 9.27 13.72 -3.87
C VAL A 928 8.26 14.70 -4.43
N HIS A 929 8.61 15.99 -4.41
CA HIS A 929 7.67 17.03 -4.80
C HIS A 929 7.13 16.86 -6.22
N TYR A 930 5.81 17.01 -6.36
CA TYR A 930 5.10 16.99 -7.65
C TYR A 930 5.67 17.98 -8.70
N GLN A 931 6.38 19.02 -8.23
CA GLN A 931 7.19 19.93 -9.06
C GLN A 931 8.10 19.19 -10.06
N GLY A 932 8.72 18.07 -9.64
CA GLY A 932 9.60 17.28 -10.52
C GLY A 932 8.85 16.65 -11.68
N THR A 933 7.65 16.13 -11.43
CA THR A 933 6.76 15.56 -12.45
C THR A 933 6.26 16.63 -13.41
N GLU A 934 5.85 17.81 -12.93
CA GLU A 934 5.46 18.92 -13.80
C GLU A 934 6.61 19.38 -14.72
N LYS A 935 7.85 19.44 -14.20
CA LYS A 935 9.02 19.77 -15.01
C LYS A 935 9.28 18.72 -16.09
N LEU A 936 9.14 17.44 -15.73
CA LEU A 936 9.27 16.32 -16.66
C LEU A 936 8.19 16.34 -17.75
N MET A 937 6.93 16.61 -17.39
CA MET A 937 5.81 16.76 -18.33
C MET A 937 6.08 17.89 -19.33
N ASN A 938 6.55 19.04 -18.86
CA ASN A 938 6.88 20.17 -19.73
C ASN A 938 7.96 19.80 -20.76
N GLU A 939 8.99 19.07 -20.36
CA GLU A 939 10.03 18.60 -21.27
C GLU A 939 9.51 17.53 -22.26
N LEU A 940 8.69 16.57 -21.80
CA LEU A 940 8.06 15.58 -22.67
C LEU A 940 7.21 16.25 -23.77
N ILE A 941 6.44 17.28 -23.40
CA ILE A 941 5.64 18.08 -24.35
C ILE A 941 6.56 18.82 -25.33
N ALA A 942 7.62 19.47 -24.84
CA ALA A 942 8.56 20.20 -25.69
C ALA A 942 9.25 19.29 -26.72
N GLN A 943 9.52 18.04 -26.35
CA GLN A 943 10.12 17.01 -27.22
C GLN A 943 9.07 16.24 -28.05
N ASN A 944 7.80 16.66 -28.03
CA ASN A 944 6.68 16.01 -28.72
C ASN A 944 6.57 14.51 -28.42
N LYS A 945 6.75 14.15 -27.15
CA LYS A 945 6.65 12.77 -26.65
C LYS A 945 5.26 12.50 -26.09
N ARG A 946 4.70 11.34 -26.40
CA ARG A 946 3.43 10.88 -25.84
C ARG A 946 3.67 10.17 -24.51
N PHE A 947 2.84 10.47 -23.53
CA PHE A 947 2.86 9.87 -22.20
C PHE A 947 1.47 9.96 -21.56
N THR A 948 1.24 9.16 -20.53
CA THR A 948 0.05 9.21 -19.68
C THR A 948 0.46 9.67 -18.30
N VAL A 949 -0.35 10.54 -17.67
CA VAL A 949 -0.13 10.98 -16.29
C VAL A 949 -1.40 10.81 -15.47
N MET A 950 -1.26 10.32 -14.23
CA MET A 950 -2.33 10.25 -13.23
C MET A 950 -1.92 11.02 -11.97
N PRO A 951 -2.28 12.30 -11.84
CA PRO A 951 -2.14 13.02 -10.59
C PRO A 951 -3.18 12.50 -9.58
N TYR A 952 -2.74 12.21 -8.36
CA TYR A 952 -3.59 11.86 -7.23
C TYR A 952 -3.78 13.08 -6.33
N PRO A 953 -4.95 13.75 -6.37
CA PRO A 953 -5.13 15.02 -5.68
C PRO A 953 -4.90 14.91 -4.17
N ASN A 954 -4.00 15.75 -3.65
CA ASN A 954 -3.69 15.89 -2.23
C ASN A 954 -3.29 14.56 -1.55
N ARG A 955 -2.67 13.65 -2.30
CA ARG A 955 -2.04 12.46 -1.74
C ARG A 955 -0.57 12.72 -1.47
N ASP A 956 -0.11 12.20 -0.34
CA ASP A 956 1.29 12.18 0.04
C ASP A 956 2.07 11.14 -0.77
N HIS A 957 3.36 11.02 -0.49
CA HIS A 957 4.27 10.11 -1.18
C HIS A 957 3.80 8.65 -1.25
N ALA A 958 3.01 8.21 -0.25
CA ALA A 958 2.56 6.83 -0.14
C ALA A 958 1.30 6.50 -0.96
N ILE A 959 0.57 7.52 -1.44
CA ILE A 959 -0.64 7.40 -2.27
C ILE A 959 -1.60 6.30 -1.75
N ASN A 960 -1.85 6.29 -0.44
CA ASN A 960 -2.66 5.25 0.21
C ASN A 960 -3.76 5.79 1.13
N THR A 961 -3.83 7.11 1.29
CA THR A 961 -4.81 7.75 2.19
C THR A 961 -6.09 8.07 1.44
N GLY A 962 -7.23 7.54 1.91
CA GLY A 962 -8.55 7.78 1.32
C GLY A 962 -9.24 6.50 0.86
N LYS A 963 -10.57 6.56 0.70
CA LYS A 963 -11.37 5.39 0.31
C LYS A 963 -11.03 4.98 -1.13
N GLY A 964 -10.67 3.71 -1.33
CA GLY A 964 -10.48 3.10 -2.65
C GLY A 964 -9.18 3.46 -3.37
N ILE A 965 -8.26 4.22 -2.74
CA ILE A 965 -7.07 4.75 -3.42
C ILE A 965 -6.13 3.64 -3.89
N SER A 966 -5.76 2.70 -3.00
CA SER A 966 -4.89 1.59 -3.38
C SER A 966 -5.50 0.73 -4.49
N ARG A 967 -6.81 0.45 -4.42
CA ARG A 967 -7.51 -0.30 -5.47
C ARG A 967 -7.40 0.41 -6.82
N HIS A 968 -7.76 1.69 -6.89
CA HIS A 968 -7.69 2.47 -8.13
C HIS A 968 -6.26 2.51 -8.70
N LEU A 969 -5.26 2.67 -7.84
CA LEU A 969 -3.85 2.69 -8.25
C LEU A 969 -3.45 1.40 -8.96
N TYR A 970 -3.70 0.25 -8.33
CA TYR A 970 -3.33 -1.03 -8.92
C TYR A 970 -4.25 -1.42 -10.09
N GLU A 971 -5.51 -0.97 -10.14
CA GLU A 971 -6.39 -1.10 -11.32
C GLU A 971 -5.84 -0.33 -12.51
N LEU A 972 -5.46 0.93 -12.32
CA LEU A 972 -4.83 1.76 -13.35
C LEU A 972 -3.55 1.11 -13.89
N MET A 973 -2.64 0.71 -13.00
CA MET A 973 -1.39 0.07 -13.39
C MET A 973 -1.62 -1.25 -14.14
N THR A 974 -2.57 -2.06 -13.68
CA THR A 974 -2.91 -3.34 -14.33
C THR A 974 -3.50 -3.11 -15.71
N ALA A 975 -4.46 -2.19 -15.84
CA ALA A 975 -5.07 -1.85 -17.13
C ALA A 975 -4.02 -1.33 -18.13
N TYR A 976 -3.11 -0.47 -17.66
CA TYR A 976 -2.02 0.05 -18.49
C TYR A 976 -1.09 -1.06 -19.00
N LEU A 977 -0.77 -2.05 -18.16
CA LEU A 977 0.01 -3.22 -18.57
C LEU A 977 -0.76 -4.09 -19.56
N HIS A 978 -2.06 -4.32 -19.35
CA HIS A 978 -2.89 -5.09 -20.29
C HIS A 978 -2.94 -4.46 -21.67
N GLU A 979 -3.05 -3.13 -21.74
CA GLU A 979 -3.11 -2.39 -22.99
C GLU A 979 -1.75 -2.33 -23.69
N HIS A 980 -0.68 -2.00 -22.96
CA HIS A 980 0.62 -1.66 -23.57
C HIS A 980 1.69 -2.75 -23.45
N LEU A 981 1.42 -3.82 -22.71
CA LEU A 981 2.30 -4.99 -22.57
C LEU A 981 1.50 -6.31 -22.64
N PRO A 982 0.64 -6.50 -23.67
CA PRO A 982 -0.36 -7.56 -23.65
C PRO A 982 0.23 -8.98 -23.60
N VAL A 983 -0.44 -9.84 -22.84
CA VAL A 983 -0.24 -11.29 -22.88
C VAL A 983 -0.84 -11.83 -24.18
N LYS A 984 -0.18 -12.81 -24.79
CA LYS A 984 -0.60 -13.43 -26.06
C LYS A 984 -0.89 -14.91 -25.88
#